data_AF-A0A1L8RII8-F1
#
_entry.id   AF-A0A1L8RII8-F1
#
_cell.length_a   1.000
_cell.length_b   1.000
_cell.length_c   1.000
_cell.angle_alpha   90.00
_cell.angle_beta   90.00
_cell.angle_gamma   90.00
#
_symmetry.space_group_name_H-M   'P 1'
#
loop_
_entity.id
_entity.type
_entity.pdbx_description
1 polymer ?
#
loop_
_entity_poly.entity_id
_entity_poly.type
_entity_poly.pdbx_seq_one_letter_code
_entity_poly.pdbx_strand_id
1 'polypeptide(L)'
;MKKQLRWKNKIAIVAIALAFIQPNGAAFADTTAESVVATTSQSVSSTTTTDTSKEISPTLSSTSTANQTQATSTDSKESSTSTSNTAEEELVAPAAQRTTISTTFDANEKTSSSEPHSAFTMADYEKSSALELAQAIRDKRVTSVQLVHFAFEKIDALDDQIHAMITLRKDKALAEAASLEDTGQPFLGVPILMKGLGHTIAGGENTNGLAFMDGTISSSNGSFTKEFVKAGFIIIGQTNFPELGLKNITNSKLYGPTGSGINPAYQAGGSSGGSAAGVAAGYAPIASGSDAGGSIRIPASWNDIIGFKPSRGVTRGTSGSATNQTVHFAETKTMDDTQALFDMLLSKDLPSQTLDPTTTIAYTTASPVGTPVSSEAKKAVLQAVDFLQAQGFKTVEVAYPIDGVKLMQNYYTIGAGSVGVIDYLATSKLKRHVEINDVDWTTWALYQLSKDTTKEDITAAWTSVQQISEQMAAFHEQYPLFLTPTTASTAPLVNDTLMHEEDIEKIKTMESLSKEEKQQLVYDQWLPALTYSPYTQLANLTGEPAISLPTFISKDGLPLGIQFNAALNNDQLLLTVGKLFENQQQFHQPEKNESEDSSSTPLDTSETSDTTDTTDTTDTTDTTDTTSVMSETHVSSDKKQITPSKTASSSTNSGSSNSTNTAKQKADKQPKKKADSLPQTNDTQEVGLSLFGGITVLFTFILLKQRKR
;
A
#
# COMPACT_ATOMS: atom_id res chain seq x y z
N MET A 1 -46.82 53.76 -10.57
CA MET A 1 -46.97 53.64 -12.03
C MET A 1 -46.16 54.73 -12.75
N LYS A 2 -44.89 54.46 -13.10
CA LYS A 2 -44.07 55.19 -14.10
C LYS A 2 -42.78 54.39 -14.30
N LYS A 3 -42.61 53.77 -15.48
CA LYS A 3 -41.45 52.93 -15.82
C LYS A 3 -40.24 53.80 -16.21
N GLN A 4 -39.05 53.21 -16.12
CA GLN A 4 -37.85 53.52 -16.93
C GLN A 4 -37.60 55.00 -17.28
N LEU A 5 -36.84 55.72 -16.44
CA LEU A 5 -35.58 56.36 -16.89
C LEU A 5 -34.76 56.91 -15.73
N ARG A 6 -33.52 56.42 -15.60
CA ARG A 6 -32.29 57.03 -15.03
C ARG A 6 -31.43 55.97 -14.34
N TRP A 7 -30.61 55.27 -15.12
CA TRP A 7 -29.20 54.94 -14.82
C TRP A 7 -28.50 54.29 -16.05
N LYS A 8 -28.81 54.79 -17.26
CA LYS A 8 -27.87 54.66 -18.39
C LYS A 8 -26.85 55.78 -18.24
N ASN A 9 -25.59 55.41 -17.97
CA ASN A 9 -24.32 56.15 -18.13
C ASN A 9 -23.30 55.77 -17.03
N LYS A 10 -22.92 54.48 -16.96
CA LYS A 10 -21.64 54.03 -16.36
C LYS A 10 -21.24 52.57 -16.69
N ILE A 11 -21.65 52.07 -17.87
CA ILE A 11 -21.14 50.83 -18.47
C ILE A 11 -20.78 51.14 -19.92
N ALA A 12 -19.53 51.55 -20.12
CA ALA A 12 -18.81 51.70 -21.38
C ALA A 12 -17.32 51.78 -21.00
N ILE A 13 -16.43 51.30 -21.89
CA ILE A 13 -15.02 50.93 -21.58
C ILE A 13 -14.96 49.57 -20.84
N VAL A 14 -13.90 48.79 -21.14
CA VAL A 14 -13.67 47.38 -20.74
C VAL A 14 -14.70 46.38 -21.33
N ALA A 15 -14.74 46.31 -22.66
CA ALA A 15 -15.35 45.22 -23.43
C ALA A 15 -14.55 44.99 -24.74
N ILE A 16 -13.30 44.55 -24.61
CA ILE A 16 -12.36 44.21 -25.71
C ILE A 16 -11.61 42.93 -25.29
N ALA A 17 -11.16 42.15 -26.29
CA ALA A 17 -10.39 40.90 -26.16
C ALA A 17 -11.17 39.66 -25.66
N LEU A 18 -12.14 39.19 -26.47
CA LEU A 18 -12.53 37.77 -26.56
C LEU A 18 -13.29 37.49 -27.88
N ALA A 19 -12.55 37.16 -28.95
CA ALA A 19 -13.07 36.73 -30.25
C ALA A 19 -11.95 36.04 -31.06
N PHE A 20 -12.34 35.20 -32.04
CA PHE A 20 -11.48 34.26 -32.80
C PHE A 20 -10.96 33.08 -31.95
N ILE A 21 -10.94 31.81 -32.40
CA ILE A 21 -11.26 31.20 -33.72
C ILE A 21 -12.29 30.05 -33.54
N GLN A 22 -13.15 29.80 -34.54
CA GLN A 22 -13.94 28.56 -34.66
C GLN A 22 -13.32 27.59 -35.69
N PRO A 23 -13.47 26.26 -35.50
CA PRO A 23 -13.04 25.28 -36.49
C PRO A 23 -14.01 25.20 -37.68
N ASN A 24 -13.48 24.90 -38.87
CA ASN A 24 -14.23 24.47 -40.04
C ASN A 24 -13.55 23.24 -40.64
N GLY A 25 -14.33 22.23 -41.02
CA GLY A 25 -13.84 21.03 -41.70
C GLY A 25 -14.34 20.96 -43.14
N ALA A 26 -13.49 20.47 -44.04
CA ALA A 26 -13.86 20.02 -45.39
C ALA A 26 -12.92 18.88 -45.78
N ALA A 27 -13.45 17.87 -46.47
CA ALA A 27 -12.69 16.71 -46.94
C ALA A 27 -12.82 16.60 -48.47
N PHE A 28 -11.78 16.12 -49.16
CA PHE A 28 -11.92 15.44 -50.45
C PHE A 28 -10.67 14.62 -50.86
N ALA A 29 -10.94 13.50 -51.53
CA ALA A 29 -10.10 12.80 -52.52
C ALA A 29 -8.62 12.49 -52.21
N ASP A 30 -8.42 11.27 -51.72
CA ASP A 30 -7.53 10.24 -52.31
C ASP A 30 -6.81 10.57 -53.65
N THR A 31 -5.48 10.43 -53.67
CA THR A 31 -4.72 10.03 -54.87
C THR A 31 -3.42 9.32 -54.49
N THR A 32 -3.09 8.23 -55.20
CA THR A 32 -1.89 7.42 -54.99
C THR A 32 -0.62 7.99 -55.65
N ALA A 33 0.52 7.94 -54.95
CA ALA A 33 1.85 7.94 -55.56
C ALA A 33 2.87 7.22 -54.65
N GLU A 34 3.67 6.32 -55.24
CA GLU A 34 4.78 5.65 -54.54
C GLU A 34 6.01 6.57 -54.47
N SER A 35 6.82 6.44 -53.42
CA SER A 35 8.26 6.63 -53.56
C SER A 35 9.02 5.76 -52.55
N VAL A 36 9.92 4.92 -53.07
CA VAL A 36 10.83 4.09 -52.27
C VAL A 36 12.16 4.83 -52.16
N VAL A 37 12.64 5.06 -50.94
CA VAL A 37 14.04 5.39 -50.68
C VAL A 37 14.53 4.48 -49.55
N ALA A 38 15.38 3.53 -49.91
CA ALA A 38 16.15 2.74 -48.95
C ALA A 38 17.51 3.42 -48.73
N THR A 39 17.94 3.52 -47.47
CA THR A 39 19.32 3.88 -47.12
C THR A 39 19.89 2.78 -46.25
N THR A 40 20.93 2.12 -46.75
CA THR A 40 21.58 0.98 -46.09
C THR A 40 22.49 1.41 -44.95
N SER A 41 22.62 0.52 -43.98
CA SER A 41 23.56 0.48 -42.85
C SER A 41 24.86 1.29 -42.96
N GLN A 42 25.30 1.85 -41.82
CA GLN A 42 26.71 1.78 -41.45
C GLN A 42 26.90 1.55 -39.95
N SER A 43 27.62 0.47 -39.61
CA SER A 43 28.10 0.17 -38.27
C SER A 43 29.38 0.93 -37.98
N VAL A 44 29.51 1.55 -36.81
CA VAL A 44 30.78 2.10 -36.33
C VAL A 44 31.35 1.15 -35.28
N SER A 45 32.47 0.51 -35.62
CA SER A 45 33.37 -0.12 -34.66
C SER A 45 34.58 0.80 -34.46
N SER A 46 34.93 1.05 -33.21
CA SER A 46 36.22 1.63 -32.82
C SER A 46 36.78 0.83 -31.64
N THR A 47 38.11 0.69 -31.60
CA THR A 47 38.78 -0.33 -30.78
C THR A 47 40.02 0.24 -30.09
N THR A 48 40.35 -0.27 -28.91
CA THR A 48 41.65 -0.19 -28.20
C THR A 48 42.05 1.16 -27.55
N THR A 49 42.11 1.14 -26.22
CA THR A 49 43.35 1.29 -25.41
C THR A 49 43.08 0.70 -24.02
N THR A 50 43.53 -0.51 -23.72
CA THR A 50 44.78 -0.82 -22.97
C THR A 50 44.87 -0.26 -21.54
N ASP A 51 44.60 -1.16 -20.59
CA ASP A 51 45.55 -1.56 -19.52
C ASP A 51 45.85 -0.59 -18.36
N THR A 52 45.31 -0.90 -17.17
CA THR A 52 46.15 -1.23 -16.00
C THR A 52 45.34 -1.93 -14.89
N SER A 53 45.93 -2.93 -14.23
CA SER A 53 45.30 -3.72 -13.17
C SER A 53 45.44 -3.11 -11.77
N LYS A 54 44.48 -3.38 -10.87
CA LYS A 54 44.76 -3.70 -9.45
C LYS A 54 43.57 -4.29 -8.70
N GLU A 55 43.76 -5.50 -8.18
CA GLU A 55 43.03 -6.00 -7.00
C GLU A 55 43.63 -5.38 -5.73
N ILE A 56 42.81 -5.00 -4.75
CA ILE A 56 43.10 -5.13 -3.31
C ILE A 56 41.76 -5.38 -2.58
N SER A 57 41.70 -6.41 -1.73
CA SER A 57 40.55 -6.73 -0.86
C SER A 57 40.54 -5.87 0.41
N PRO A 58 39.37 -5.60 1.04
CA PRO A 58 39.29 -4.73 2.21
C PRO A 58 40.00 -5.30 3.45
N THR A 59 40.52 -4.43 4.30
CA THR A 59 41.07 -4.79 5.62
C THR A 59 40.33 -4.01 6.71
N LEU A 60 39.81 -4.71 7.71
CA LEU A 60 39.19 -4.11 8.89
C LEU A 60 40.25 -3.62 9.87
N SER A 61 40.08 -2.41 10.42
CA SER A 61 40.75 -1.99 11.65
C SER A 61 39.89 -1.00 12.45
N SER A 62 39.18 -1.52 13.46
CA SER A 62 38.49 -0.69 14.47
C SER A 62 39.50 0.06 15.33
N THR A 63 39.30 1.36 15.55
CA THR A 63 40.02 2.10 16.61
C THR A 63 39.05 2.97 17.40
N SER A 64 38.76 2.56 18.63
CA SER A 64 38.04 3.38 19.61
C SER A 64 39.00 4.37 20.29
N THR A 65 38.63 5.64 20.38
CA THR A 65 39.33 6.62 21.22
C THR A 65 38.30 7.38 22.05
N ALA A 66 38.43 7.33 23.37
CA ALA A 66 37.61 8.08 24.30
C ALA A 66 38.42 9.16 25.01
N ASN A 67 37.78 10.30 25.27
CA ASN A 67 38.12 11.30 26.30
C ASN A 67 36.85 12.13 26.52
N GLN A 68 36.32 12.38 27.73
CA GLN A 68 36.95 12.91 28.96
C GLN A 68 37.55 14.31 28.81
N THR A 69 37.32 15.29 29.68
CA THR A 69 36.35 15.48 30.79
C THR A 69 36.32 16.99 31.08
N GLN A 70 35.22 17.54 31.61
CA GLN A 70 35.16 18.49 32.75
C GLN A 70 33.93 19.41 32.71
N ALA A 71 33.39 19.68 33.91
CA ALA A 71 32.48 20.78 34.19
C ALA A 71 33.18 21.76 35.14
N THR A 72 32.87 23.06 35.03
CA THR A 72 33.33 24.11 35.95
C THR A 72 32.23 25.14 36.18
N SER A 73 32.08 25.59 37.42
CA SER A 73 31.00 26.48 37.87
C SER A 73 31.51 27.67 38.68
N THR A 74 31.09 28.89 38.31
CA THR A 74 31.09 30.13 39.12
C THR A 74 29.95 31.01 38.55
N ASP A 75 29.00 31.53 39.35
CA ASP A 75 29.08 32.77 40.16
C ASP A 75 29.36 34.05 39.33
N SER A 76 28.72 35.21 39.53
CA SER A 76 27.89 35.66 40.67
C SER A 76 26.95 36.89 40.38
N LYS A 77 25.86 36.99 41.16
CA LYS A 77 25.11 38.20 41.66
C LYS A 77 25.06 39.54 40.89
N GLU A 78 23.84 40.07 40.70
CA GLU A 78 23.23 41.31 41.28
C GLU A 78 21.82 41.53 40.62
N SER A 79 20.75 42.16 41.15
CA SER A 79 20.32 42.80 42.42
C SER A 79 19.81 44.25 42.25
N SER A 80 18.50 44.49 42.06
CA SER A 80 17.80 45.68 42.60
C SER A 80 16.26 45.61 42.47
N THR A 81 15.55 46.35 43.35
CA THR A 81 14.12 46.23 43.70
C THR A 81 13.25 47.44 43.33
N SER A 82 11.94 47.22 43.09
CA SER A 82 10.82 48.07 43.59
C SER A 82 9.46 47.38 43.33
N THR A 83 8.64 46.97 44.32
CA THR A 83 7.55 47.73 45.00
C THR A 83 6.58 48.48 44.06
N SER A 84 5.24 48.45 44.19
CA SER A 84 4.27 47.82 45.14
C SER A 84 2.83 47.84 44.52
N ASN A 85 1.67 47.51 45.11
CA ASN A 85 1.25 47.25 46.50
C ASN A 85 -0.10 46.47 46.61
N THR A 86 -0.45 46.02 47.83
CA THR A 86 -1.78 45.70 48.43
C THR A 86 -3.06 45.52 47.58
N ALA A 87 -3.74 44.38 47.77
CA ALA A 87 -5.02 44.31 48.52
C ALA A 87 -5.33 42.86 48.94
N GLU A 88 -5.98 42.66 50.10
CA GLU A 88 -6.47 41.37 50.60
C GLU A 88 -8.00 41.34 50.57
N GLU A 89 -8.61 40.21 50.24
CA GLU A 89 -9.87 39.79 50.87
C GLU A 89 -10.00 38.26 50.82
N GLU A 90 -10.39 37.66 51.93
CA GLU A 90 -10.46 36.20 52.16
C GLU A 90 -11.92 35.73 52.14
N LEU A 91 -12.23 34.62 51.46
CA LEU A 91 -13.46 33.87 51.74
C LEU A 91 -13.34 32.36 51.46
N VAL A 92 -13.82 31.57 52.42
CA VAL A 92 -13.62 30.12 52.56
C VAL A 92 -14.45 29.31 51.56
N ALA A 93 -13.85 28.27 50.97
CA ALA A 93 -14.55 27.23 50.21
C ALA A 93 -14.90 26.00 51.09
N PRO A 94 -16.14 25.50 51.10
CA PRO A 94 -16.53 24.34 51.90
C PRO A 94 -16.19 23.01 51.20
N ALA A 95 -15.85 21.98 51.99
CA ALA A 95 -15.65 20.62 51.49
C ALA A 95 -17.00 19.91 51.22
N ALA A 96 -17.08 19.14 50.14
CA ALA A 96 -18.21 18.28 49.80
C ALA A 96 -17.74 16.83 49.55
N GLN A 97 -18.60 15.87 49.90
CA GLN A 97 -18.23 14.46 50.10
C GLN A 97 -17.89 13.71 48.80
N ARG A 98 -16.91 12.79 48.87
CA ARG A 98 -16.80 11.70 47.89
C ARG A 98 -17.88 10.65 48.19
N THR A 99 -18.83 10.48 47.30
CA THR A 99 -19.76 9.34 47.32
C THR A 99 -19.19 8.23 46.43
N THR A 100 -18.64 7.17 47.04
CA THR A 100 -18.22 5.96 46.33
C THR A 100 -19.45 5.13 45.95
N ILE A 101 -19.82 5.12 44.67
CA ILE A 101 -20.83 4.21 44.16
C ILE A 101 -20.18 2.85 43.92
N SER A 102 -20.53 1.87 44.74
CA SER A 102 -20.19 0.46 44.52
C SER A 102 -21.37 -0.23 43.86
N THR A 103 -21.22 -0.63 42.60
CA THR A 103 -22.23 -1.42 41.88
C THR A 103 -21.94 -2.91 42.06
N THR A 104 -22.57 -3.51 43.08
CA THR A 104 -22.66 -4.97 43.20
C THR A 104 -23.60 -5.51 42.12
N PHE A 105 -23.12 -6.46 41.31
CA PHE A 105 -23.99 -7.23 40.41
C PHE A 105 -24.70 -8.33 41.22
N ASP A 106 -26.02 -8.21 41.38
CA ASP A 106 -26.85 -9.28 41.93
C ASP A 106 -27.05 -10.39 40.90
N ALA A 107 -26.41 -11.54 41.12
CA ALA A 107 -26.53 -12.72 40.26
C ALA A 107 -27.67 -13.62 40.75
N ASN A 108 -28.86 -13.53 40.15
CA ASN A 108 -29.94 -14.48 40.39
C ASN A 108 -30.97 -14.57 39.24
N GLU A 109 -30.62 -15.25 38.15
CA GLU A 109 -31.61 -15.74 37.18
C GLU A 109 -31.36 -17.22 36.85
N LYS A 110 -32.41 -17.96 36.48
CA LYS A 110 -32.44 -19.42 36.58
C LYS A 110 -31.80 -20.12 35.38
N THR A 111 -31.02 -21.16 35.69
CA THR A 111 -30.41 -22.06 34.71
C THR A 111 -31.42 -22.72 33.78
N SER A 112 -31.33 -22.41 32.49
CA SER A 112 -31.68 -23.34 31.41
C SER A 112 -30.40 -24.04 30.97
N SER A 113 -30.43 -25.36 30.77
CA SER A 113 -29.24 -26.14 30.43
C SER A 113 -28.93 -26.07 28.93
N SER A 114 -28.20 -25.04 28.51
CA SER A 114 -27.26 -25.15 27.40
C SER A 114 -25.91 -25.65 27.94
N GLU A 115 -25.14 -26.35 27.12
CA GLU A 115 -23.73 -26.62 27.45
C GLU A 115 -22.94 -25.30 27.54
N PRO A 116 -21.87 -25.23 28.35
CA PRO A 116 -21.07 -24.02 28.48
C PRO A 116 -20.23 -23.83 27.22
N HIS A 117 -20.76 -23.07 26.25
CA HIS A 117 -19.95 -22.51 25.17
C HIS A 117 -18.71 -21.82 25.77
N SER A 118 -17.53 -22.18 25.29
CA SER A 118 -16.27 -21.59 25.74
C SER A 118 -16.29 -20.07 25.53
N ALA A 119 -15.87 -19.32 26.56
CA ALA A 119 -15.80 -17.87 26.46
C ALA A 119 -14.82 -17.46 25.36
N PHE A 120 -15.25 -16.57 24.45
CA PHE A 120 -14.43 -16.09 23.34
C PHE A 120 -13.15 -15.40 23.84
N THR A 121 -12.00 -15.82 23.32
CA THR A 121 -10.67 -15.47 23.83
C THR A 121 -9.89 -14.53 22.90
N MET A 122 -8.72 -14.08 23.36
CA MET A 122 -7.73 -13.41 22.51
C MET A 122 -7.29 -14.29 21.32
N ALA A 123 -7.15 -15.61 21.51
CA ALA A 123 -6.73 -16.50 20.43
C ALA A 123 -7.83 -16.65 19.36
N ASP A 124 -9.10 -16.59 19.75
CA ASP A 124 -10.23 -16.55 18.80
C ASP A 124 -10.27 -15.21 18.06
N TYR A 125 -9.93 -14.10 18.74
CA TYR A 125 -9.81 -12.78 18.13
C TYR A 125 -8.69 -12.72 17.07
N GLU A 126 -7.50 -13.25 17.38
CA GLU A 126 -6.33 -13.22 16.49
C GLU A 126 -6.48 -14.09 15.24
N LYS A 127 -7.21 -15.22 15.35
CA LYS A 127 -7.44 -16.20 14.26
C LYS A 127 -8.64 -15.90 13.37
N SER A 128 -9.55 -15.03 13.80
CA SER A 128 -10.78 -14.71 13.06
C SER A 128 -10.55 -13.64 11.99
N SER A 129 -11.13 -13.84 10.80
CA SER A 129 -11.38 -12.78 9.82
C SER A 129 -12.35 -11.72 10.37
N ALA A 130 -12.42 -10.55 9.73
CA ALA A 130 -13.39 -9.53 10.13
C ALA A 130 -14.84 -10.02 9.95
N LEU A 131 -15.12 -10.83 8.92
CA LEU A 131 -16.43 -11.47 8.74
C LEU A 131 -16.74 -12.48 9.86
N GLU A 132 -15.77 -13.31 10.28
CA GLU A 132 -15.96 -14.26 11.39
C GLU A 132 -16.18 -13.55 12.73
N LEU A 133 -15.51 -12.42 12.98
CA LEU A 133 -15.75 -11.56 14.14
C LEU A 133 -17.14 -10.92 14.14
N ALA A 134 -17.59 -10.39 12.99
CA ALA A 134 -18.92 -9.84 12.84
C ALA A 134 -20.01 -10.91 13.03
N GLN A 135 -19.77 -12.13 12.56
CA GLN A 135 -20.66 -13.26 12.81
C GLN A 135 -20.65 -13.69 14.29
N ALA A 136 -19.49 -13.71 14.95
CA ALA A 136 -19.40 -14.01 16.38
C ALA A 136 -20.20 -13.04 17.27
N ILE A 137 -20.35 -11.78 16.85
CA ILE A 137 -21.23 -10.80 17.51
C ILE A 137 -22.71 -11.14 17.28
N ARG A 138 -23.10 -11.54 16.06
CA ARG A 138 -24.48 -11.97 15.73
C ARG A 138 -24.89 -13.24 16.46
N ASP A 139 -23.96 -14.19 16.58
CA ASP A 139 -24.09 -15.43 17.35
C ASP A 139 -24.12 -15.17 18.87
N LYS A 140 -23.79 -13.95 19.32
CA LYS A 140 -23.62 -13.56 20.74
C LYS A 140 -22.50 -14.31 21.47
N ARG A 141 -21.53 -14.85 20.72
CA ARG A 141 -20.30 -15.47 21.26
C ARG A 141 -19.36 -14.41 21.84
N VAL A 142 -19.41 -13.20 21.31
CA VAL A 142 -18.61 -12.04 21.74
C VAL A 142 -19.40 -10.74 21.53
N THR A 143 -18.97 -9.65 22.14
CA THR A 143 -19.53 -8.30 21.92
C THR A 143 -18.52 -7.37 21.25
N SER A 144 -19.00 -6.37 20.51
CA SER A 144 -18.18 -5.28 19.94
C SER A 144 -17.24 -4.64 20.98
N VAL A 145 -17.73 -4.50 22.22
CA VAL A 145 -16.96 -3.95 23.36
C VAL A 145 -15.79 -4.86 23.74
N GLN A 146 -15.99 -6.18 23.79
CA GLN A 146 -14.90 -7.15 24.01
C GLN A 146 -13.88 -7.14 22.87
N LEU A 147 -14.32 -7.06 21.60
CA LEU A 147 -13.38 -6.97 20.47
C LEU A 147 -12.52 -5.70 20.52
N VAL A 148 -13.11 -4.56 20.92
CA VAL A 148 -12.36 -3.32 21.15
C VAL A 148 -11.39 -3.48 22.33
N HIS A 149 -11.76 -4.19 23.40
CA HIS A 149 -10.82 -4.49 24.50
C HIS A 149 -9.63 -5.34 24.04
N PHE A 150 -9.85 -6.44 23.30
CA PHE A 150 -8.76 -7.26 22.76
C PHE A 150 -7.84 -6.47 21.83
N ALA A 151 -8.40 -5.66 20.94
CA ALA A 151 -7.65 -4.76 20.06
C ALA A 151 -6.72 -3.81 20.84
N PHE A 152 -7.21 -3.24 21.95
CA PHE A 152 -6.40 -2.38 22.79
C PHE A 152 -5.37 -3.13 23.65
N GLU A 153 -5.67 -4.33 24.14
CA GLU A 153 -4.70 -5.18 24.84
C GLU A 153 -3.52 -5.54 23.92
N LYS A 154 -3.78 -5.79 22.63
CA LYS A 154 -2.76 -6.01 21.60
C LYS A 154 -1.92 -4.76 21.29
N ILE A 155 -2.53 -3.57 21.26
CA ILE A 155 -1.81 -2.29 21.10
C ILE A 155 -0.95 -2.00 22.33
N ASP A 156 -1.56 -2.04 23.53
CA ASP A 156 -0.92 -1.74 24.83
C ASP A 156 0.29 -2.67 25.10
N ALA A 157 0.35 -3.85 24.48
CA ALA A 157 1.44 -4.83 24.62
C ALA A 157 2.58 -4.75 23.58
N LEU A 158 2.38 -4.08 22.44
CA LEU A 158 3.29 -4.19 21.28
C LEU A 158 3.68 -2.85 20.63
N ASP A 159 2.86 -1.80 20.73
CA ASP A 159 3.06 -0.60 19.88
C ASP A 159 4.24 0.29 20.32
N ASP A 160 4.72 0.14 21.56
CA ASP A 160 5.99 0.72 22.04
C ASP A 160 7.22 0.26 21.22
N GLN A 161 7.11 -0.89 20.53
CA GLN A 161 8.17 -1.42 19.66
C GLN A 161 7.88 -1.21 18.17
N ILE A 162 6.61 -1.38 17.77
CA ILE A 162 6.17 -1.33 16.37
C ILE A 162 5.98 0.12 15.90
N HIS A 163 5.44 0.98 16.78
CA HIS A 163 5.13 2.39 16.52
C HIS A 163 4.24 2.58 15.28
N ALA A 164 3.17 1.79 15.19
CA ALA A 164 2.17 1.82 14.13
C ALA A 164 1.05 2.82 14.39
N MET A 165 0.72 3.18 15.65
CA MET A 165 -0.35 4.12 15.97
C MET A 165 0.17 5.54 16.24
N ILE A 166 -0.53 6.56 15.73
CA ILE A 166 -0.29 7.98 16.05
C ILE A 166 -1.34 8.57 16.99
N THR A 167 -2.56 8.03 16.99
CA THR A 167 -3.62 8.40 17.94
C THR A 167 -4.50 7.20 18.27
N LEU A 168 -5.00 7.15 19.51
CA LEU A 168 -5.93 6.13 20.00
C LEU A 168 -7.28 6.76 20.36
N ARG A 169 -8.37 6.00 20.23
CA ARG A 169 -9.76 6.45 20.47
C ARG A 169 -10.47 5.69 21.60
N LYS A 170 -9.75 4.99 22.48
CA LYS A 170 -10.24 4.02 23.49
C LYS A 170 -11.66 4.29 24.01
N ASP A 171 -11.88 5.40 24.71
CA ASP A 171 -13.19 5.74 25.29
C ASP A 171 -14.31 5.95 24.24
N LYS A 172 -13.98 6.60 23.11
CA LYS A 172 -14.94 6.80 21.99
C LYS A 172 -15.25 5.49 21.29
N ALA A 173 -14.26 4.65 21.06
CA ALA A 173 -14.42 3.34 20.44
C ALA A 173 -15.29 2.42 21.31
N LEU A 174 -15.08 2.40 22.64
CA LEU A 174 -15.90 1.65 23.58
C LEU A 174 -17.34 2.18 23.64
N ALA A 175 -17.55 3.51 23.63
CA ALA A 175 -18.88 4.10 23.58
C ALA A 175 -19.61 3.82 22.26
N GLU A 176 -18.92 3.95 21.12
CA GLU A 176 -19.44 3.62 19.79
C GLU A 176 -19.82 2.13 19.71
N ALA A 177 -18.94 1.23 20.20
CA ALA A 177 -19.16 -0.21 20.26
C ALA A 177 -20.34 -0.62 21.16
N ALA A 178 -20.55 0.08 22.28
CA ALA A 178 -21.66 -0.17 23.21
C ALA A 178 -23.01 0.38 22.70
N SER A 179 -23.01 1.25 21.69
CA SER A 179 -24.21 1.85 21.09
C SER A 179 -24.53 1.37 19.66
N LEU A 180 -23.74 0.46 19.09
CA LEU A 180 -23.91 0.01 17.71
C LEU A 180 -25.07 -1.00 17.60
N GLU A 181 -26.09 -0.66 16.81
CA GLU A 181 -27.18 -1.56 16.45
C GLU A 181 -26.85 -2.35 15.17
N ASP A 182 -27.23 -3.64 15.10
CA ASP A 182 -27.17 -4.39 13.85
C ASP A 182 -28.30 -3.98 12.91
N THR A 183 -27.91 -3.43 11.77
CA THR A 183 -28.78 -3.02 10.66
C THR A 183 -28.46 -3.79 9.37
N GLY A 184 -27.70 -4.89 9.49
CA GLY A 184 -27.20 -5.69 8.36
C GLY A 184 -25.84 -5.24 7.83
N GLN A 185 -25.04 -4.52 8.62
CA GLN A 185 -23.70 -4.08 8.20
C GLN A 185 -22.74 -5.29 8.11
N PRO A 186 -21.92 -5.45 7.05
CA PRO A 186 -21.10 -6.65 6.88
C PRO A 186 -20.13 -6.89 8.04
N PHE A 187 -19.44 -5.85 8.51
CA PHE A 187 -18.39 -5.91 9.52
C PHE A 187 -18.85 -5.35 10.88
N LEU A 188 -20.06 -5.74 11.30
CA LEU A 188 -20.71 -5.33 12.55
C LEU A 188 -19.76 -5.38 13.76
N GLY A 189 -19.46 -4.23 14.35
CA GLY A 189 -18.77 -4.11 15.64
C GLY A 189 -17.27 -4.41 15.61
N VAL A 190 -16.70 -4.69 14.44
CA VAL A 190 -15.31 -5.12 14.29
C VAL A 190 -14.36 -3.92 14.43
N PRO A 191 -13.24 -4.02 15.19
CA PRO A 191 -12.22 -2.98 15.23
C PRO A 191 -11.56 -2.72 13.86
N ILE A 192 -11.27 -1.45 13.54
CA ILE A 192 -10.49 -1.05 12.36
C ILE A 192 -9.48 0.06 12.68
N LEU A 193 -8.31 0.02 12.03
CA LEU A 193 -7.34 1.11 12.04
C LEU A 193 -7.55 2.07 10.85
N MET A 194 -7.32 3.37 11.04
CA MET A 194 -7.45 4.36 9.97
C MET A 194 -6.13 5.02 9.61
N LYS A 195 -5.69 4.94 8.34
CA LYS A 195 -4.49 5.65 7.87
C LYS A 195 -4.57 7.15 8.21
N GLY A 196 -3.56 7.66 8.93
CA GLY A 196 -3.51 9.07 9.35
C GLY A 196 -3.49 10.09 8.20
N LEU A 197 -3.23 9.64 6.97
CA LEU A 197 -3.23 10.44 5.75
C LEU A 197 -4.48 10.17 4.90
N GLY A 198 -5.28 11.22 4.67
CA GLY A 198 -6.43 11.21 3.75
C GLY A 198 -7.71 10.58 4.28
N HIS A 199 -7.66 9.76 5.33
CA HIS A 199 -8.84 9.14 5.95
C HIS A 199 -9.25 9.84 7.26
N THR A 200 -9.59 11.14 7.16
CA THR A 200 -9.81 11.98 8.35
C THR A 200 -10.91 11.46 9.27
N ILE A 201 -10.73 11.66 10.58
CA ILE A 201 -11.72 11.37 11.63
C ILE A 201 -12.11 12.69 12.31
N ALA A 202 -13.37 12.86 12.68
CA ALA A 202 -13.84 14.00 13.46
C ALA A 202 -13.16 14.03 14.85
N GLY A 203 -12.36 15.06 15.10
CA GLY A 203 -11.54 15.17 16.31
C GLY A 203 -10.28 14.30 16.31
N GLY A 204 -9.81 13.84 15.14
CA GLY A 204 -8.52 13.17 14.95
C GLY A 204 -7.51 14.04 14.19
N GLU A 205 -6.24 13.63 14.18
CA GLU A 205 -5.14 14.34 13.54
C GLU A 205 -5.25 14.38 12.01
N ASN A 206 -4.75 15.47 11.43
CA ASN A 206 -4.79 15.76 9.99
C ASN A 206 -3.60 16.67 9.59
N THR A 207 -2.41 16.32 10.05
CA THR A 207 -1.14 17.07 9.83
C THR A 207 -0.58 16.89 8.42
N ASN A 208 -0.94 15.81 7.73
CA ASN A 208 -0.26 15.28 6.53
C ASN A 208 1.21 14.88 6.80
N GLY A 209 1.60 14.66 8.06
CA GLY A 209 2.95 14.25 8.47
C GLY A 209 3.99 15.38 8.47
N LEU A 210 3.60 16.58 8.02
CA LEU A 210 4.43 17.79 8.01
C LEU A 210 4.63 18.27 9.45
N ALA A 211 5.88 18.37 9.92
CA ALA A 211 6.19 18.72 11.31
C ALA A 211 5.59 20.08 11.74
N PHE A 212 5.62 21.07 10.86
CA PHE A 212 5.02 22.38 11.12
C PHE A 212 3.48 22.38 11.19
N MET A 213 2.82 21.30 10.75
CA MET A 213 1.37 21.14 10.79
C MET A 213 0.88 20.43 12.06
N ASP A 214 1.72 20.21 13.07
CA ASP A 214 1.33 19.58 14.34
C ASP A 214 0.08 20.22 15.01
N GLY A 215 -0.69 19.40 15.73
CA GLY A 215 -1.96 19.75 16.36
C GLY A 215 -3.06 20.19 15.38
N THR A 216 -3.03 19.75 14.12
CA THR A 216 -4.04 20.11 13.10
C THR A 216 -5.15 19.06 13.07
N ILE A 217 -6.17 19.28 13.90
CA ILE A 217 -7.32 18.38 14.03
C ILE A 217 -8.34 18.55 12.90
N SER A 218 -8.87 17.44 12.37
CA SER A 218 -10.02 17.46 11.44
C SER A 218 -11.34 17.69 12.16
N SER A 219 -12.19 18.54 11.60
CA SER A 219 -13.55 18.78 12.07
C SER A 219 -14.57 17.71 11.64
N SER A 220 -14.22 16.78 10.75
CA SER A 220 -15.18 15.78 10.25
C SER A 220 -14.55 14.48 9.72
N ASN A 221 -15.37 13.42 9.67
CA ASN A 221 -15.03 12.17 9.01
C ASN A 221 -14.95 12.38 7.49
N GLY A 222 -13.89 11.86 6.86
CA GLY A 222 -13.73 11.81 5.40
C GLY A 222 -14.76 10.92 4.71
N SER A 223 -14.75 10.89 3.38
CA SER A 223 -15.63 10.00 2.58
C SER A 223 -15.41 8.53 2.93
N PHE A 224 -14.16 8.05 2.81
CA PHE A 224 -13.81 6.66 3.12
C PHE A 224 -14.13 6.28 4.56
N THR A 225 -13.77 7.15 5.52
CA THR A 225 -14.10 6.98 6.94
C THR A 225 -15.61 6.79 7.20
N LYS A 226 -16.48 7.44 6.41
CA LYS A 226 -17.94 7.26 6.51
C LYS A 226 -18.39 5.92 5.93
N GLU A 227 -17.83 5.45 4.82
CA GLU A 227 -18.15 4.12 4.27
C GLU A 227 -17.69 3.00 5.22
N PHE A 228 -16.51 3.11 5.86
CA PHE A 228 -16.08 2.15 6.89
C PHE A 228 -17.02 2.13 8.11
N VAL A 229 -17.42 3.28 8.66
CA VAL A 229 -18.41 3.33 9.77
C VAL A 229 -19.77 2.74 9.33
N LYS A 230 -20.22 3.04 8.11
CA LYS A 230 -21.44 2.47 7.51
C LYS A 230 -21.35 0.95 7.30
N ALA A 231 -20.15 0.41 7.11
CA ALA A 231 -19.89 -1.02 7.00
C ALA A 231 -19.88 -1.76 8.35
N GLY A 232 -20.02 -1.05 9.47
CA GLY A 232 -20.16 -1.61 10.82
C GLY A 232 -18.92 -1.49 11.71
N PHE A 233 -17.78 -1.05 11.16
CA PHE A 233 -16.51 -1.01 11.88
C PHE A 233 -16.47 0.03 13.01
N ILE A 234 -15.80 -0.32 14.11
CA ILE A 234 -15.43 0.59 15.20
C ILE A 234 -13.99 1.07 15.00
N ILE A 235 -13.81 2.38 14.80
CA ILE A 235 -12.49 2.96 14.55
C ILE A 235 -11.73 3.13 15.87
N ILE A 236 -10.67 2.35 16.10
CA ILE A 236 -9.93 2.38 17.37
C ILE A 236 -8.78 3.40 17.41
N GLY A 237 -8.30 3.89 16.27
CA GLY A 237 -7.21 4.86 16.22
C GLY A 237 -6.78 5.25 14.81
N GLN A 238 -5.73 6.07 14.72
CA GLN A 238 -5.06 6.44 13.46
C GLN A 238 -3.66 5.85 13.40
N THR A 239 -3.24 5.39 12.22
CA THR A 239 -1.93 4.77 11.97
C THR A 239 -0.92 5.70 11.32
N ASN A 240 0.36 5.44 11.59
CA ASN A 240 1.52 6.21 11.12
C ASN A 240 1.77 6.05 9.61
N PHE A 241 2.38 7.08 9.04
CA PHE A 241 2.65 7.25 7.62
C PHE A 241 3.80 8.28 7.43
N PRO A 242 4.65 8.15 6.39
CA PRO A 242 5.69 9.13 6.09
C PRO A 242 5.10 10.47 5.61
N GLU A 243 5.87 11.55 5.72
CA GLU A 243 5.46 12.90 5.32
C GLU A 243 4.84 12.93 3.90
N LEU A 244 3.63 13.51 3.80
CA LEU A 244 2.78 13.56 2.58
C LEU A 244 2.45 12.20 1.92
N GLY A 245 2.88 11.09 2.50
CA GLY A 245 2.79 9.76 1.90
C GLY A 245 3.78 9.50 0.76
N LEU A 246 4.85 10.30 0.64
CA LEU A 246 5.79 10.30 -0.51
C LEU A 246 6.78 9.12 -0.53
N LYS A 247 7.06 8.49 0.61
CA LYS A 247 8.02 7.38 0.75
C LYS A 247 7.35 6.01 0.75
N ASN A 248 8.10 5.02 0.28
CA ASN A 248 7.77 3.58 0.34
C ASN A 248 8.17 2.93 1.68
N ILE A 249 8.67 3.72 2.63
CA ILE A 249 8.92 3.38 4.04
C ILE A 249 8.18 4.37 4.93
N THR A 250 7.89 3.98 6.18
CA THR A 250 7.24 4.86 7.17
C THR A 250 8.29 5.37 8.16
N ASN A 251 8.94 6.48 7.80
CA ASN A 251 9.89 7.23 8.64
C ASN A 251 9.43 8.69 8.80
N SER A 252 8.34 8.91 9.53
CA SER A 252 7.78 10.24 9.74
C SER A 252 8.72 11.10 10.60
N LYS A 253 9.00 12.33 10.15
CA LYS A 253 9.76 13.31 10.93
C LYS A 253 8.96 13.86 12.13
N LEU A 254 7.62 13.86 12.03
CA LEU A 254 6.72 14.31 13.09
C LEU A 254 6.41 13.21 14.11
N TYR A 255 6.17 11.98 13.64
CA TYR A 255 5.72 10.87 14.50
C TYR A 255 6.85 9.94 14.91
N GLY A 256 7.83 9.69 14.03
CA GLY A 256 8.83 8.63 14.16
C GLY A 256 8.68 7.55 13.09
N PRO A 257 9.60 6.57 13.05
CA PRO A 257 9.53 5.43 12.14
C PRO A 257 8.60 4.33 12.66
N THR A 258 8.13 3.46 11.76
CA THR A 258 7.31 2.27 12.10
C THR A 258 8.02 1.00 11.68
N GLY A 259 8.20 0.09 12.64
CA GLY A 259 8.73 -1.25 12.43
C GLY A 259 7.67 -2.22 11.86
N SER A 260 8.11 -3.24 11.14
CA SER A 260 7.22 -4.31 10.64
C SER A 260 6.56 -5.05 11.80
N GLY A 261 5.28 -5.40 11.65
CA GLY A 261 4.53 -6.21 12.61
C GLY A 261 5.05 -7.65 12.74
N ILE A 262 5.91 -8.09 11.82
CA ILE A 262 6.63 -9.38 11.88
C ILE A 262 7.97 -9.24 12.60
N ASN A 263 8.69 -8.14 12.39
CA ASN A 263 9.95 -7.85 13.08
C ASN A 263 10.19 -6.32 13.16
N PRO A 264 10.06 -5.69 14.34
CA PRO A 264 10.15 -4.24 14.50
C PRO A 264 11.50 -3.62 14.13
N ALA A 265 12.58 -4.42 14.03
CA ALA A 265 13.90 -3.94 13.59
C ALA A 265 13.94 -3.56 12.09
N TYR A 266 12.92 -3.92 11.31
CA TYR A 266 12.82 -3.71 9.88
C TYR A 266 11.66 -2.79 9.52
N GLN A 267 11.73 -2.08 8.39
CA GLN A 267 10.71 -1.14 7.94
C GLN A 267 9.35 -1.82 7.71
N ALA A 268 8.27 -1.21 8.21
CA ALA A 268 6.89 -1.62 7.88
C ALA A 268 6.47 -1.35 6.42
N GLY A 269 7.36 -0.78 5.60
CA GLY A 269 7.00 -0.24 4.29
C GLY A 269 6.14 1.03 4.39
N GLY A 270 5.59 1.48 3.28
CA GLY A 270 4.91 2.77 3.22
C GLY A 270 4.23 3.07 1.89
N SER A 271 3.33 4.05 1.84
CA SER A 271 3.01 4.98 2.92
C SER A 271 1.92 4.53 3.91
N SER A 272 1.38 3.31 3.81
CA SER A 272 0.42 2.76 4.80
C SER A 272 1.09 1.85 5.86
N GLY A 273 2.36 2.06 6.19
CA GLY A 273 3.13 1.12 7.03
C GLY A 273 2.51 0.84 8.39
N GLY A 274 2.00 1.86 9.10
CA GLY A 274 1.29 1.66 10.37
C GLY A 274 -0.01 0.86 10.20
N SER A 275 -0.70 0.98 9.07
CA SER A 275 -1.88 0.15 8.78
C SER A 275 -1.49 -1.32 8.63
N ALA A 276 -0.43 -1.64 7.86
CA ALA A 276 -0.02 -3.01 7.63
C ALA A 276 0.61 -3.66 8.87
N ALA A 277 1.51 -2.96 9.55
CA ALA A 277 2.12 -3.44 10.78
C ALA A 277 1.09 -3.67 11.89
N GLY A 278 0.10 -2.79 12.04
CA GLY A 278 -0.98 -2.97 13.00
C GLY A 278 -1.91 -4.15 12.67
N VAL A 279 -2.16 -4.45 11.39
CA VAL A 279 -2.91 -5.66 10.99
C VAL A 279 -2.10 -6.92 11.27
N ALA A 280 -0.84 -6.97 10.86
CA ALA A 280 0.04 -8.12 11.10
C ALA A 280 0.21 -8.41 12.60
N ALA A 281 0.47 -7.39 13.41
CA ALA A 281 0.56 -7.47 14.87
C ALA A 281 -0.76 -7.88 15.55
N GLY A 282 -1.89 -7.79 14.86
CA GLY A 282 -3.22 -8.19 15.35
C GLY A 282 -3.96 -7.12 16.15
N TYR A 283 -3.75 -5.83 15.87
CA TYR A 283 -4.54 -4.74 16.46
C TYR A 283 -5.96 -4.64 15.84
N ALA A 284 -6.10 -5.15 14.62
CA ALA A 284 -7.36 -5.30 13.89
C ALA A 284 -7.16 -6.34 12.76
N PRO A 285 -8.22 -7.01 12.28
CA PRO A 285 -8.14 -7.85 11.07
C PRO A 285 -7.97 -7.03 9.78
N ILE A 286 -8.33 -5.74 9.81
CA ILE A 286 -8.37 -4.83 8.67
C ILE A 286 -7.88 -3.44 9.11
N ALA A 287 -7.13 -2.77 8.24
CA ALA A 287 -6.77 -1.36 8.40
C ALA A 287 -6.94 -0.63 7.07
N SER A 288 -7.58 0.54 7.07
CA SER A 288 -7.71 1.31 5.82
C SER A 288 -6.35 1.80 5.31
N GLY A 289 -6.19 1.86 4.00
CA GLY A 289 -4.94 2.20 3.31
C GLY A 289 -5.19 3.04 2.05
N SER A 290 -4.15 3.70 1.57
CA SER A 290 -4.20 4.44 0.30
C SER A 290 -2.95 4.20 -0.51
N ASP A 291 -3.13 3.97 -1.82
CA ASP A 291 -2.08 3.54 -2.74
C ASP A 291 -1.98 4.53 -3.91
N ALA A 292 -0.86 5.27 -3.94
CA ALA A 292 -0.51 6.22 -5.00
C ALA A 292 0.72 5.80 -5.84
N GLY A 293 1.47 4.79 -5.38
CA GLY A 293 2.71 4.28 -6.00
C GLY A 293 3.15 2.91 -5.47
N GLY A 294 2.23 2.12 -4.90
CA GLY A 294 2.51 0.90 -4.13
C GLY A 294 2.14 0.98 -2.65
N SER A 295 1.57 2.09 -2.19
CA SER A 295 1.45 2.37 -0.76
C SER A 295 0.46 1.51 0.04
N ILE A 296 -0.21 0.52 -0.58
CA ILE A 296 -0.84 -0.62 0.10
C ILE A 296 -0.01 -1.89 -0.13
N ARG A 297 0.34 -2.19 -1.38
CA ARG A 297 1.03 -3.43 -1.78
C ARG A 297 2.44 -3.58 -1.16
N ILE A 298 3.23 -2.51 -1.10
CA ILE A 298 4.57 -2.51 -0.51
C ILE A 298 4.54 -2.84 0.99
N PRO A 299 3.78 -2.11 1.84
CA PRO A 299 3.71 -2.46 3.26
C PRO A 299 3.06 -3.84 3.48
N ALA A 300 2.08 -4.26 2.69
CA ALA A 300 1.55 -5.63 2.76
C ALA A 300 2.64 -6.71 2.52
N SER A 301 3.48 -6.53 1.50
CA SER A 301 4.62 -7.41 1.17
C SER A 301 5.59 -7.62 2.34
N TRP A 302 5.81 -6.58 3.16
CA TRP A 302 6.75 -6.59 4.28
C TRP A 302 6.11 -6.85 5.65
N ASN A 303 4.82 -7.19 5.68
CA ASN A 303 4.08 -7.54 6.89
C ASN A 303 3.29 -8.86 6.77
N ASP A 304 3.52 -9.64 5.71
CA ASP A 304 2.88 -10.95 5.44
C ASP A 304 1.33 -10.94 5.37
N ILE A 305 0.78 -9.90 4.73
CA ILE A 305 -0.68 -9.72 4.57
C ILE A 305 -1.06 -9.42 3.12
N ILE A 306 -2.37 -9.39 2.84
CA ILE A 306 -2.91 -9.10 1.51
C ILE A 306 -3.01 -7.59 1.32
N GLY A 307 -2.39 -7.09 0.25
CA GLY A 307 -2.45 -5.68 -0.14
C GLY A 307 -3.17 -5.53 -1.48
N PHE A 308 -4.46 -5.22 -1.47
CA PHE A 308 -5.23 -5.03 -2.70
C PHE A 308 -5.31 -3.55 -3.11
N LYS A 309 -4.97 -3.27 -4.37
CA LYS A 309 -5.19 -1.99 -5.02
C LYS A 309 -6.29 -2.11 -6.09
N PRO A 310 -7.51 -1.63 -5.82
CA PRO A 310 -8.56 -1.49 -6.81
C PRO A 310 -8.15 -0.71 -8.08
N SER A 311 -8.89 -0.94 -9.15
CA SER A 311 -8.90 -0.09 -10.33
C SER A 311 -9.27 1.36 -9.99
N ARG A 312 -8.74 2.29 -10.80
CA ARG A 312 -9.01 3.71 -10.69
C ARG A 312 -10.50 4.04 -10.89
N GLY A 313 -11.12 4.67 -9.88
CA GLY A 313 -12.51 5.13 -9.96
C GLY A 313 -13.56 4.03 -9.92
N VAL A 314 -13.29 2.90 -9.25
CA VAL A 314 -14.29 1.83 -9.05
C VAL A 314 -14.90 1.82 -7.64
N THR A 315 -14.18 2.32 -6.63
CA THR A 315 -14.67 2.41 -5.25
C THR A 315 -15.20 3.80 -4.90
N ARG A 316 -16.26 3.84 -4.08
CA ARG A 316 -16.98 5.03 -3.61
C ARG A 316 -16.00 6.06 -3.04
N GLY A 317 -16.04 7.27 -3.57
CA GLY A 317 -15.18 8.38 -3.15
C GLY A 317 -13.83 8.48 -3.86
N THR A 318 -13.45 7.52 -4.73
CA THR A 318 -12.25 7.66 -5.58
C THR A 318 -12.55 8.43 -6.87
N SER A 319 -11.52 9.10 -7.42
CA SER A 319 -11.64 9.81 -8.70
C SER A 319 -11.32 8.88 -9.87
N GLY A 320 -12.24 8.79 -10.84
CA GLY A 320 -12.05 8.12 -12.12
C GLY A 320 -11.33 8.95 -13.19
N SER A 321 -10.73 10.10 -12.83
CA SER A 321 -9.93 10.89 -13.79
C SER A 321 -8.73 10.08 -14.30
N ALA A 322 -8.46 10.13 -15.61
CA ALA A 322 -7.24 9.55 -16.19
C ALA A 322 -5.93 10.17 -15.66
N THR A 323 -6.03 11.31 -14.95
CA THR A 323 -4.91 12.00 -14.27
C THR A 323 -4.91 11.84 -12.75
N ASN A 324 -5.69 10.90 -12.20
CA ASN A 324 -5.56 10.46 -10.81
C ASN A 324 -4.66 9.23 -10.73
N GLN A 325 -3.75 9.15 -9.76
CA GLN A 325 -2.92 7.96 -9.49
C GLN A 325 -3.22 7.27 -8.15
N THR A 326 -4.02 7.92 -7.30
CA THR A 326 -4.32 7.48 -5.93
C THR A 326 -5.65 6.74 -5.88
N VAL A 327 -5.65 5.56 -5.27
CA VAL A 327 -6.87 4.87 -4.83
C VAL A 327 -6.83 4.63 -3.33
N HIS A 328 -7.99 4.29 -2.76
CA HIS A 328 -8.18 4.07 -1.34
C HIS A 328 -8.89 2.72 -1.13
N PHE A 329 -8.34 1.91 -0.24
CA PHE A 329 -8.84 0.58 0.11
C PHE A 329 -8.36 0.21 1.53
N ALA A 330 -7.81 -0.98 1.74
CA ALA A 330 -7.34 -1.49 3.02
C ALA A 330 -6.18 -2.49 2.87
N GLU A 331 -5.49 -2.68 3.98
CA GLU A 331 -4.67 -3.85 4.32
C GLU A 331 -5.58 -4.89 4.98
N THR A 332 -5.47 -6.17 4.59
CA THR A 332 -6.42 -7.24 4.97
C THR A 332 -5.72 -8.57 5.22
N LYS A 333 -6.22 -9.41 6.15
CA LYS A 333 -5.69 -10.76 6.35
C LYS A 333 -6.25 -11.80 5.36
N THR A 334 -7.55 -11.79 5.09
CA THR A 334 -8.21 -12.82 4.26
C THR A 334 -8.75 -12.28 2.93
N MET A 335 -8.86 -13.14 1.92
CA MET A 335 -9.46 -12.80 0.63
C MET A 335 -10.98 -12.60 0.73
N ASP A 336 -11.66 -13.24 1.69
CA ASP A 336 -13.09 -13.02 1.93
C ASP A 336 -13.35 -11.64 2.55
N ASP A 337 -12.52 -11.21 3.50
CA ASP A 337 -12.52 -9.82 3.99
C ASP A 337 -12.21 -8.82 2.85
N THR A 338 -11.26 -9.17 1.97
CA THR A 338 -10.89 -8.37 0.80
C THR A 338 -12.06 -8.20 -0.17
N GLN A 339 -12.72 -9.31 -0.54
CA GLN A 339 -13.86 -9.32 -1.46
C GLN A 339 -15.07 -8.58 -0.85
N ALA A 340 -15.47 -8.90 0.37
CA ALA A 340 -16.64 -8.29 1.01
C ALA A 340 -16.46 -6.78 1.25
N LEU A 341 -15.24 -6.33 1.57
CA LEU A 341 -14.94 -4.90 1.65
C LEU A 341 -14.95 -4.22 0.28
N PHE A 342 -14.44 -4.89 -0.76
CA PHE A 342 -14.46 -4.39 -2.13
C PHE A 342 -15.89 -4.22 -2.66
N ASP A 343 -16.74 -5.23 -2.51
CA ASP A 343 -18.13 -5.21 -2.96
C ASP A 343 -18.95 -4.12 -2.24
N MET A 344 -18.73 -3.92 -0.94
CA MET A 344 -19.35 -2.84 -0.17
C MET A 344 -18.88 -1.45 -0.65
N LEU A 345 -17.58 -1.29 -0.91
CA LEU A 345 -17.00 -0.06 -1.45
C LEU A 345 -17.32 0.18 -2.93
N LEU A 346 -17.81 -0.81 -3.69
CA LEU A 346 -17.97 -0.71 -5.14
C LEU A 346 -19.03 0.34 -5.53
N SER A 347 -18.70 1.21 -6.50
CA SER A 347 -19.57 2.31 -6.97
C SER A 347 -20.14 2.14 -8.38
N LYS A 348 -19.71 1.11 -9.12
CA LYS A 348 -20.17 0.78 -10.48
C LYS A 348 -20.02 -0.71 -10.73
N ASP A 349 -20.84 -1.29 -11.60
CA ASP A 349 -20.68 -2.68 -12.02
C ASP A 349 -19.35 -2.87 -12.77
N LEU A 350 -18.71 -4.03 -12.58
CA LEU A 350 -17.46 -4.42 -13.24
C LEU A 350 -17.65 -5.71 -14.06
N PRO A 351 -16.78 -5.98 -15.04
CA PRO A 351 -16.73 -7.28 -15.68
C PRO A 351 -16.52 -8.39 -14.65
N SER A 352 -17.47 -9.33 -14.55
CA SER A 352 -17.31 -10.56 -13.78
C SER A 352 -16.41 -11.51 -14.56
N GLN A 353 -15.11 -11.21 -14.54
CA GLN A 353 -14.06 -12.11 -15.02
C GLN A 353 -13.55 -12.95 -13.86
N THR A 354 -13.61 -14.27 -14.02
CA THR A 354 -13.07 -15.26 -13.09
C THR A 354 -11.87 -15.95 -13.72
N LEU A 355 -10.92 -16.38 -12.90
CA LEU A 355 -9.76 -17.16 -13.35
C LEU A 355 -10.20 -18.48 -14.00
N ASP A 356 -9.97 -18.61 -15.31
CA ASP A 356 -10.26 -19.80 -16.12
C ASP A 356 -8.96 -20.58 -16.44
N PRO A 357 -8.94 -21.93 -16.48
CA PRO A 357 -7.71 -22.70 -16.75
C PRO A 357 -6.99 -22.40 -18.08
N THR A 358 -7.65 -21.79 -19.07
CA THR A 358 -7.01 -21.35 -20.31
C THR A 358 -6.28 -20.01 -20.20
N THR A 359 -6.42 -19.31 -19.07
CA THR A 359 -5.75 -18.03 -18.77
C THR A 359 -4.23 -18.19 -18.90
N THR A 360 -3.63 -17.48 -19.85
CA THR A 360 -2.17 -17.42 -19.96
C THR A 360 -1.64 -16.31 -19.05
N ILE A 361 -0.77 -16.68 -18.10
CA ILE A 361 -0.22 -15.79 -17.08
C ILE A 361 1.19 -15.42 -17.50
N ALA A 362 1.43 -14.15 -17.83
CA ALA A 362 2.79 -13.66 -18.03
C ALA A 362 3.49 -13.50 -16.67
N TYR A 363 4.80 -13.76 -16.60
CA TYR A 363 5.60 -13.44 -15.41
C TYR A 363 6.96 -12.86 -15.79
N THR A 364 7.56 -12.10 -14.87
CA THR A 364 8.96 -11.72 -14.98
C THR A 364 9.58 -11.47 -13.60
N THR A 365 10.90 -11.69 -13.50
CA THR A 365 11.69 -11.39 -12.29
C THR A 365 12.73 -10.29 -12.51
N ALA A 366 12.73 -9.66 -13.70
CA ALA A 366 13.55 -8.48 -13.99
C ALA A 366 13.01 -7.24 -13.27
N SER A 367 13.88 -6.31 -12.86
CA SER A 367 13.45 -4.99 -12.39
C SER A 367 13.07 -4.11 -13.59
N PRO A 368 11.93 -3.38 -13.56
CA PRO A 368 11.53 -2.47 -14.63
C PRO A 368 12.47 -1.27 -14.81
N VAL A 369 13.27 -0.95 -13.77
CA VAL A 369 14.29 0.11 -13.79
C VAL A 369 15.72 -0.44 -13.84
N GLY A 370 15.90 -1.73 -14.11
CA GLY A 370 17.22 -2.38 -14.22
C GLY A 370 17.97 -2.55 -12.89
N THR A 371 17.37 -2.20 -11.76
CA THR A 371 17.96 -2.35 -10.42
C THR A 371 18.11 -3.83 -10.02
N PRO A 372 18.97 -4.15 -9.03
CA PRO A 372 19.10 -5.51 -8.50
C PRO A 372 17.79 -6.07 -7.95
N VAL A 373 17.60 -7.39 -8.08
CA VAL A 373 16.48 -8.15 -7.52
C VAL A 373 17.05 -9.37 -6.79
N SER A 374 16.70 -9.50 -5.51
CA SER A 374 17.23 -10.54 -4.61
C SER A 374 16.86 -11.96 -5.08
N SER A 375 17.70 -12.95 -4.79
CA SER A 375 17.42 -14.35 -5.12
C SER A 375 16.12 -14.86 -4.51
N GLU A 376 15.80 -14.40 -3.30
CA GLU A 376 14.58 -14.74 -2.57
C GLU A 376 13.32 -14.18 -3.26
N ALA A 377 13.34 -12.91 -3.70
CA ALA A 377 12.21 -12.33 -4.46
C ALA A 377 12.00 -13.00 -5.83
N LYS A 378 13.08 -13.46 -6.48
CA LYS A 378 12.97 -14.28 -7.71
C LYS A 378 12.37 -15.65 -7.41
N LYS A 379 12.81 -16.29 -6.33
CA LYS A 379 12.35 -17.60 -5.88
C LYS A 379 10.85 -17.58 -5.50
N ALA A 380 10.38 -16.53 -4.83
CA ALA A 380 8.95 -16.33 -4.53
C ALA A 380 8.07 -16.38 -5.80
N VAL A 381 8.46 -15.64 -6.85
CA VAL A 381 7.77 -15.66 -8.15
C VAL A 381 7.86 -17.02 -8.82
N LEU A 382 9.04 -17.67 -8.79
CA LEU A 382 9.21 -18.98 -9.42
C LEU A 382 8.39 -20.08 -8.73
N GLN A 383 8.28 -20.08 -7.40
CA GLN A 383 7.41 -21.00 -6.68
C GLN A 383 5.92 -20.75 -6.99
N ALA A 384 5.51 -19.49 -7.13
CA ALA A 384 4.17 -19.15 -7.60
C ALA A 384 3.90 -19.60 -9.05
N VAL A 385 4.92 -19.54 -9.92
CA VAL A 385 4.88 -20.08 -11.29
C VAL A 385 4.75 -21.61 -11.30
N ASP A 386 5.53 -22.32 -10.48
CA ASP A 386 5.48 -23.77 -10.34
C ASP A 386 4.11 -24.23 -9.81
N PHE A 387 3.58 -23.53 -8.79
CA PHE A 387 2.22 -23.74 -8.27
C PHE A 387 1.16 -23.53 -9.35
N LEU A 388 1.22 -22.42 -10.09
CA LEU A 388 0.26 -22.15 -11.18
C LEU A 388 0.32 -23.19 -12.29
N GLN A 389 1.52 -23.68 -12.66
CA GLN A 389 1.66 -24.80 -13.61
C GLN A 389 1.07 -26.11 -13.06
N ALA A 390 1.24 -26.40 -11.77
CA ALA A 390 0.63 -27.56 -11.12
C ALA A 390 -0.92 -27.48 -11.06
N GLN A 391 -1.48 -26.27 -10.94
CA GLN A 391 -2.92 -26.00 -11.09
C GLN A 391 -3.39 -26.00 -12.55
N GLY A 392 -2.50 -26.24 -13.52
CA GLY A 392 -2.80 -26.37 -14.95
C GLY A 392 -2.75 -25.08 -15.77
N PHE A 393 -2.40 -23.94 -15.17
CA PHE A 393 -2.30 -22.67 -15.89
C PHE A 393 -1.05 -22.62 -16.77
N LYS A 394 -1.19 -22.02 -17.96
CA LYS A 394 -0.05 -21.74 -18.83
C LYS A 394 0.65 -20.46 -18.36
N THR A 395 1.81 -20.60 -17.72
CA THR A 395 2.71 -19.48 -17.42
C THR A 395 3.69 -19.21 -18.57
N VAL A 396 4.10 -17.95 -18.75
CA VAL A 396 5.05 -17.52 -19.80
C VAL A 396 6.00 -16.46 -19.25
N GLU A 397 7.31 -16.71 -19.29
CA GLU A 397 8.30 -15.68 -18.95
C GLU A 397 8.35 -14.61 -20.05
N VAL A 398 8.35 -13.33 -19.65
CA VAL A 398 8.42 -12.17 -20.54
C VAL A 398 9.49 -11.19 -20.10
N ALA A 399 9.96 -10.34 -21.03
CA ALA A 399 10.60 -9.09 -20.68
C ALA A 399 9.59 -8.16 -19.98
N TYR A 400 10.05 -7.25 -19.13
CA TYR A 400 9.15 -6.27 -18.52
C TYR A 400 8.47 -5.42 -19.63
N PRO A 401 7.14 -5.28 -19.64
CA PRO A 401 6.41 -4.86 -20.84
C PRO A 401 6.59 -3.39 -21.26
N ILE A 402 7.15 -2.54 -20.39
CA ILE A 402 7.27 -1.07 -20.57
C ILE A 402 8.63 -0.56 -20.08
N ASP A 403 8.98 0.68 -20.46
CA ASP A 403 10.15 1.40 -19.92
C ASP A 403 9.85 1.93 -18.51
N GLY A 404 10.36 1.22 -17.49
CA GLY A 404 10.17 1.60 -16.09
C GLY A 404 10.96 2.85 -15.68
N VAL A 405 12.09 3.16 -16.32
CA VAL A 405 12.85 4.39 -16.03
C VAL A 405 12.02 5.58 -16.48
N LYS A 406 11.45 5.53 -17.68
CA LYS A 406 10.56 6.57 -18.20
C LYS A 406 9.25 6.67 -17.40
N LEU A 407 8.67 5.54 -16.99
CA LEU A 407 7.53 5.51 -16.08
C LEU A 407 7.82 6.29 -14.78
N MET A 408 8.98 6.05 -14.16
CA MET A 408 9.34 6.71 -12.90
C MET A 408 9.70 8.19 -13.07
N GLN A 409 10.35 8.58 -14.18
CA GLN A 409 10.51 10.00 -14.54
C GLN A 409 9.15 10.72 -14.67
N ASN A 410 8.15 10.06 -15.27
CA ASN A 410 6.79 10.60 -15.34
C ASN A 410 6.16 10.68 -13.94
N TYR A 411 6.30 9.65 -13.10
CA TYR A 411 5.81 9.60 -11.72
C TYR A 411 6.32 10.79 -10.89
N TYR A 412 7.63 11.05 -10.89
CA TYR A 412 8.22 12.15 -10.14
C TYR A 412 7.83 13.53 -10.69
N THR A 413 7.72 13.66 -12.02
CA THR A 413 7.23 14.90 -12.66
C THR A 413 5.78 15.20 -12.22
N ILE A 414 4.90 14.21 -12.25
CA ILE A 414 3.51 14.31 -11.78
C ILE A 414 3.47 14.65 -10.28
N GLY A 415 4.33 14.00 -9.47
CA GLY A 415 4.50 14.29 -8.05
C GLY A 415 4.87 15.75 -7.77
N ALA A 416 5.88 16.28 -8.47
CA ALA A 416 6.32 17.67 -8.33
C ALA A 416 5.18 18.68 -8.56
N GLY A 417 4.31 18.42 -9.54
CA GLY A 417 3.12 19.23 -9.82
C GLY A 417 2.09 19.28 -8.67
N SER A 418 2.20 18.42 -7.65
CA SER A 418 1.34 18.42 -6.46
C SER A 418 2.03 18.99 -5.20
N VAL A 419 3.35 18.80 -5.04
CA VAL A 419 4.06 19.11 -3.78
C VAL A 419 4.16 20.61 -3.48
N GLY A 420 4.05 21.49 -4.49
CA GLY A 420 4.03 22.95 -4.30
C GLY A 420 3.01 23.48 -3.28
N VAL A 421 1.98 22.69 -2.95
CA VAL A 421 0.99 22.97 -1.90
C VAL A 421 1.58 23.13 -0.50
N ILE A 422 2.76 22.56 -0.19
CA ILE A 422 3.38 22.69 1.14
C ILE A 422 3.70 24.15 1.50
N ASP A 423 4.02 24.98 0.51
CA ASP A 423 4.37 26.39 0.73
C ASP A 423 3.12 27.24 1.00
N TYR A 424 1.97 26.85 0.41
CA TYR A 424 0.67 27.39 0.82
C TYR A 424 0.31 27.00 2.26
N LEU A 425 0.60 25.76 2.68
CA LEU A 425 0.40 25.32 4.07
C LEU A 425 1.35 26.06 5.03
N ALA A 426 2.62 26.22 4.68
CA ALA A 426 3.61 26.95 5.48
C ALA A 426 3.26 28.44 5.60
N THR A 427 2.96 29.14 4.50
CA THR A 427 2.53 30.55 4.55
C THR A 427 1.21 30.73 5.31
N SER A 428 0.33 29.72 5.30
CA SER A 428 -0.90 29.71 6.10
C SER A 428 -0.65 29.47 7.60
N LYS A 429 0.21 28.51 7.99
CA LYS A 429 0.46 28.12 9.39
C LYS A 429 1.61 28.92 10.03
N LEU A 430 2.80 28.92 9.42
CA LEU A 430 4.03 29.57 9.89
C LEU A 430 4.13 31.07 9.56
N LYS A 431 3.32 31.58 8.62
CA LYS A 431 3.36 32.97 8.12
C LYS A 431 4.63 33.37 7.36
N ARG A 432 5.45 32.40 6.97
CA ARG A 432 6.57 32.52 6.03
C ARG A 432 6.51 31.40 4.99
N HIS A 433 7.32 31.51 3.95
CA HIS A 433 7.55 30.40 3.01
C HIS A 433 8.16 29.19 3.71
N VAL A 434 7.99 28.01 3.13
CA VAL A 434 8.61 26.77 3.61
C VAL A 434 10.14 26.81 3.42
N GLU A 435 10.86 26.30 4.43
CA GLU A 435 12.31 26.18 4.46
C GLU A 435 12.71 24.70 4.59
N ILE A 436 13.92 24.32 4.16
CA ILE A 436 14.39 22.92 4.14
C ILE A 436 14.24 22.20 5.49
N ASN A 437 14.38 22.93 6.60
CA ASN A 437 14.28 22.36 7.94
C ASN A 437 12.85 22.11 8.41
N ASP A 438 11.82 22.63 7.72
CA ASP A 438 10.40 22.40 8.09
C ASP A 438 9.90 21.00 7.70
N VAL A 439 10.54 20.37 6.71
CA VAL A 439 10.09 19.17 6.00
C VAL A 439 11.19 18.10 5.92
N ASP A 440 10.89 16.96 5.29
CA ASP A 440 11.86 15.95 4.90
C ASP A 440 12.66 16.37 3.64
N TRP A 441 13.90 15.90 3.48
CA TRP A 441 14.73 16.15 2.29
C TRP A 441 14.05 15.69 0.99
N THR A 442 13.33 14.56 1.04
CA THR A 442 12.56 14.02 -0.09
C THR A 442 11.43 14.97 -0.51
N THR A 443 10.74 15.57 0.46
CA THR A 443 9.70 16.60 0.24
C THR A 443 10.31 17.90 -0.29
N TRP A 444 11.43 18.35 0.29
CA TRP A 444 12.15 19.55 -0.17
C TRP A 444 12.59 19.40 -1.62
N ALA A 445 13.11 18.25 -2.03
CA ALA A 445 13.56 18.02 -3.39
C ALA A 445 12.42 18.14 -4.43
N LEU A 446 11.25 17.52 -4.19
CA LEU A 446 10.09 17.70 -5.07
C LEU A 446 9.54 19.13 -5.02
N TYR A 447 9.60 19.82 -3.89
CA TYR A 447 9.21 21.23 -3.81
C TYR A 447 10.13 22.13 -4.63
N GLN A 448 11.45 21.92 -4.57
CA GLN A 448 12.43 22.68 -5.36
C GLN A 448 12.26 22.40 -6.86
N LEU A 449 11.99 21.15 -7.26
CA LEU A 449 11.63 20.82 -8.65
C LEU A 449 10.26 21.40 -9.07
N SER A 450 9.28 21.50 -8.15
CA SER A 450 7.94 22.03 -8.46
C SER A 450 7.96 23.49 -8.92
N LYS A 451 8.99 24.26 -8.53
CA LYS A 451 9.17 25.67 -8.92
C LYS A 451 9.48 25.83 -10.42
N ASP A 452 10.13 24.84 -11.00
CA ASP A 452 10.55 24.83 -12.42
C ASP A 452 9.69 23.90 -13.30
N THR A 453 8.75 23.17 -12.69
CA THR A 453 7.84 22.23 -13.39
C THR A 453 6.63 22.97 -13.94
N THR A 454 6.46 22.96 -15.27
CA THR A 454 5.37 23.66 -15.95
C THR A 454 4.15 22.76 -16.18
N LYS A 455 3.03 23.33 -16.63
CA LYS A 455 1.82 22.55 -16.98
C LYS A 455 2.05 21.66 -18.19
N GLU A 456 2.95 22.07 -19.08
CA GLU A 456 3.35 21.36 -20.28
C GLU A 456 4.17 20.11 -19.91
N ASP A 457 5.05 20.18 -18.90
CA ASP A 457 5.75 19.01 -18.34
C ASP A 457 4.77 17.98 -17.78
N ILE A 458 3.82 18.43 -16.94
CA ILE A 458 2.78 17.57 -16.35
C ILE A 458 1.90 16.95 -17.44
N THR A 459 1.57 17.71 -18.48
CA THR A 459 0.78 17.23 -19.62
C THR A 459 1.56 16.21 -20.45
N ALA A 460 2.86 16.43 -20.67
CA ALA A 460 3.73 15.48 -21.37
C ALA A 460 3.93 14.18 -20.57
N ALA A 461 4.09 14.26 -19.24
CA ALA A 461 4.16 13.11 -18.35
C ALA A 461 2.88 12.28 -18.41
N TRP A 462 1.70 12.91 -18.30
CA TRP A 462 0.41 12.21 -18.44
C TRP A 462 0.17 11.68 -19.87
N THR A 463 0.66 12.36 -20.91
CA THR A 463 0.59 11.84 -22.29
C THR A 463 1.44 10.58 -22.47
N SER A 464 2.63 10.54 -21.85
CA SER A 464 3.49 9.36 -21.84
C SER A 464 2.90 8.23 -21.00
N VAL A 465 2.21 8.53 -19.88
CA VAL A 465 1.45 7.55 -19.11
C VAL A 465 0.25 6.99 -19.88
N GLN A 466 -0.44 7.79 -20.69
CA GLN A 466 -1.52 7.32 -21.56
C GLN A 466 -0.99 6.31 -22.60
N GLN A 467 0.16 6.58 -23.22
CA GLN A 467 0.83 5.64 -24.14
C GLN A 467 1.23 4.33 -23.45
N ILE A 468 1.76 4.40 -22.22
CA ILE A 468 2.06 3.24 -21.38
C ILE A 468 0.78 2.45 -21.04
N SER A 469 -0.35 3.15 -20.82
CA SER A 469 -1.65 2.52 -20.54
C SER A 469 -2.22 1.79 -21.76
N GLU A 470 -2.04 2.34 -22.96
CA GLU A 470 -2.40 1.68 -24.23
C GLU A 470 -1.53 0.45 -24.50
N GLN A 471 -0.22 0.53 -24.19
CA GLN A 471 0.72 -0.57 -24.27
C GLN A 471 0.38 -1.70 -23.28
N MET A 472 0.01 -1.37 -22.04
CA MET A 472 -0.42 -2.36 -21.04
C MET A 472 -1.79 -2.98 -21.37
N ALA A 473 -2.73 -2.21 -21.93
CA ALA A 473 -3.99 -2.76 -22.41
C ALA A 473 -3.78 -3.82 -23.51
N ALA A 474 -2.95 -3.51 -24.51
CA ALA A 474 -2.59 -4.46 -25.57
C ALA A 474 -1.80 -5.67 -25.03
N PHE A 475 -0.94 -5.49 -24.02
CA PHE A 475 -0.28 -6.59 -23.32
C PHE A 475 -1.28 -7.50 -22.62
N HIS A 476 -2.28 -6.94 -21.94
CA HIS A 476 -3.30 -7.71 -21.23
C HIS A 476 -4.34 -8.39 -22.14
N GLU A 477 -4.50 -7.97 -23.40
CA GLU A 477 -5.22 -8.76 -24.42
C GLU A 477 -4.53 -10.11 -24.71
N GLN A 478 -3.20 -10.18 -24.57
CA GLN A 478 -2.42 -11.41 -24.71
C GLN A 478 -2.24 -12.17 -23.38
N TYR A 479 -2.15 -11.43 -22.27
CA TYR A 479 -1.83 -11.96 -20.94
C TYR A 479 -2.75 -11.34 -19.87
N PRO A 480 -3.94 -11.92 -19.60
CA PRO A 480 -4.92 -11.34 -18.67
C PRO A 480 -4.40 -11.12 -17.24
N LEU A 481 -3.35 -11.86 -16.85
CA LEU A 481 -2.60 -11.69 -15.60
C LEU A 481 -1.10 -11.48 -15.88
N PHE A 482 -0.49 -10.57 -15.12
CA PHE A 482 0.95 -10.33 -15.10
C PHE A 482 1.51 -10.48 -13.67
N LEU A 483 2.41 -11.44 -13.48
CA LEU A 483 3.01 -11.82 -12.20
C LEU A 483 4.43 -11.23 -12.06
N THR A 484 4.68 -10.56 -10.94
CA THR A 484 5.95 -9.92 -10.56
C THR A 484 6.21 -10.13 -9.06
N PRO A 485 7.42 -9.88 -8.53
CA PRO A 485 7.58 -9.65 -7.10
C PRO A 485 6.83 -8.37 -6.71
N THR A 486 6.24 -8.29 -5.52
CA THR A 486 5.74 -6.99 -5.03
C THR A 486 6.91 -6.07 -4.67
N THR A 487 7.94 -6.64 -4.04
CA THR A 487 9.19 -5.97 -3.65
C THR A 487 10.38 -6.79 -4.13
N ALA A 488 11.46 -6.12 -4.55
CA ALA A 488 12.65 -6.77 -5.09
C ALA A 488 13.55 -7.40 -4.00
N SER A 489 13.32 -7.04 -2.74
CA SER A 489 13.97 -7.57 -1.56
C SER A 489 13.03 -7.52 -0.35
N THR A 490 13.37 -8.27 0.70
CA THR A 490 12.79 -8.11 2.04
C THR A 490 12.98 -6.69 2.54
N ALA A 491 12.24 -6.32 3.60
CA ALA A 491 12.35 -5.01 4.23
C ALA A 491 13.80 -4.67 4.61
N PRO A 492 14.25 -3.40 4.40
CA PRO A 492 15.48 -2.88 5.00
C PRO A 492 15.28 -2.60 6.49
N LEU A 493 16.36 -2.31 7.21
CA LEU A 493 16.31 -1.97 8.64
C LEU A 493 15.54 -0.67 8.89
N VAL A 494 14.90 -0.56 10.04
CA VAL A 494 14.06 0.60 10.43
C VAL A 494 14.86 1.92 10.55
N ASN A 495 16.19 1.82 10.70
CA ASN A 495 17.13 2.95 10.72
C ASN A 495 17.84 3.20 9.37
N ASP A 496 17.56 2.43 8.32
CA ASP A 496 18.05 2.74 6.97
C ASP A 496 17.37 4.02 6.46
N THR A 497 18.17 4.95 5.95
CA THR A 497 17.70 6.25 5.43
C THR A 497 17.18 6.13 3.98
N LEU A 498 17.61 5.10 3.24
CA LEU A 498 17.29 4.85 1.83
C LEU A 498 17.55 6.04 0.89
N MET A 499 18.57 6.85 1.20
CA MET A 499 19.08 7.97 0.41
C MET A 499 20.60 8.06 0.59
N HIS A 500 21.35 8.44 -0.44
CA HIS A 500 22.81 8.61 -0.33
C HIS A 500 23.18 9.97 0.29
N GLU A 501 24.25 10.00 1.08
CA GLU A 501 24.76 11.23 1.71
C GLU A 501 25.10 12.32 0.69
N GLU A 502 25.66 11.94 -0.47
CA GLU A 502 25.96 12.89 -1.55
C GLU A 502 24.71 13.56 -2.12
N ASP A 503 23.56 12.88 -2.14
CA ASP A 503 22.30 13.45 -2.62
C ASP A 503 21.67 14.35 -1.55
N ILE A 504 21.81 14.00 -0.28
CA ILE A 504 21.43 14.87 0.85
C ILE A 504 22.20 16.19 0.79
N GLU A 505 23.51 16.18 0.49
CA GLU A 505 24.28 17.42 0.30
C GLU A 505 23.85 18.21 -0.94
N LYS A 506 23.59 17.56 -2.08
CA LYS A 506 23.05 18.23 -3.30
C LYS A 506 21.68 18.86 -3.05
N ILE A 507 20.81 18.20 -2.27
CA ILE A 507 19.45 18.68 -1.94
C ILE A 507 19.48 19.97 -1.11
N LYS A 508 20.52 20.18 -0.28
CA LYS A 508 20.68 21.40 0.56
C LYS A 508 20.91 22.68 -0.24
N THR A 509 21.40 22.59 -1.48
CA THR A 509 21.69 23.74 -2.35
C THR A 509 20.90 23.70 -3.65
N MET A 510 19.84 22.89 -3.69
CA MET A 510 19.11 22.51 -4.91
C MET A 510 18.47 23.68 -5.65
N GLU A 511 18.20 24.82 -5.00
CA GLU A 511 17.75 26.06 -5.65
C GLU A 511 18.72 26.55 -6.74
N SER A 512 20.01 26.26 -6.62
CA SER A 512 21.07 26.69 -7.53
C SER A 512 21.18 25.86 -8.81
N LEU A 513 20.56 24.67 -8.84
CA LEU A 513 20.62 23.73 -9.95
C LEU A 513 19.66 24.11 -11.09
N SER A 514 19.98 23.69 -12.32
CA SER A 514 19.03 23.73 -13.44
C SER A 514 17.83 22.81 -13.21
N LYS A 515 16.77 22.96 -14.01
CA LYS A 515 15.59 22.09 -13.98
C LYS A 515 15.97 20.64 -14.27
N GLU A 516 16.86 20.43 -15.22
CA GLU A 516 17.32 19.12 -15.68
C GLU A 516 18.16 18.42 -14.60
N GLU A 517 19.05 19.15 -13.93
CA GLU A 517 19.78 18.65 -12.75
C GLU A 517 18.84 18.35 -11.57
N LYS A 518 17.80 19.17 -11.35
CA LYS A 518 16.76 18.91 -10.33
C LYS A 518 15.95 17.65 -10.64
N GLN A 519 15.61 17.42 -11.91
CA GLN A 519 14.91 16.21 -12.35
C GLN A 519 15.78 14.96 -12.16
N GLN A 520 17.07 15.04 -12.48
CA GLN A 520 18.01 13.93 -12.27
C GLN A 520 18.22 13.65 -10.78
N LEU A 521 18.47 14.68 -9.96
CA LEU A 521 18.63 14.53 -8.50
C LEU A 521 17.38 13.94 -7.83
N VAL A 522 16.19 14.28 -8.30
CA VAL A 522 14.93 13.66 -7.84
C VAL A 522 14.82 12.19 -8.26
N TYR A 523 15.37 11.79 -9.41
CA TYR A 523 15.45 10.37 -9.74
C TYR A 523 16.47 9.65 -8.84
N ASP A 524 17.67 10.23 -8.68
CA ASP A 524 18.81 9.62 -8.00
C ASP A 524 18.55 9.41 -6.50
N GLN A 525 18.10 10.43 -5.77
CA GLN A 525 17.86 10.33 -4.32
C GLN A 525 16.76 9.32 -3.94
N TRP A 526 15.82 9.05 -4.86
CA TRP A 526 14.78 8.03 -4.70
C TRP A 526 15.27 6.64 -5.12
N LEU A 527 16.34 6.51 -5.89
CA LEU A 527 16.79 5.23 -6.48
C LEU A 527 17.14 4.15 -5.45
N PRO A 528 17.77 4.44 -4.29
CA PRO A 528 18.01 3.42 -3.26
C PRO A 528 16.70 2.89 -2.69
N ALA A 529 15.75 3.77 -2.38
CA ALA A 529 14.40 3.39 -1.94
C ALA A 529 13.63 2.61 -3.02
N LEU A 530 13.66 3.08 -4.27
CA LEU A 530 12.99 2.47 -5.42
C LEU A 530 13.55 1.08 -5.74
N THR A 531 14.84 0.84 -5.50
CA THR A 531 15.49 -0.46 -5.70
C THR A 531 14.80 -1.58 -4.92
N TYR A 532 14.24 -1.28 -3.73
CA TYR A 532 13.48 -2.24 -2.92
C TYR A 532 12.06 -2.52 -3.45
N SER A 533 11.42 -1.57 -4.15
CA SER A 533 10.01 -1.68 -4.59
C SER A 533 9.74 -1.04 -5.97
N PRO A 534 10.34 -1.57 -7.06
CA PRO A 534 10.23 -0.96 -8.39
C PRO A 534 8.97 -1.37 -9.17
N TYR A 535 8.17 -2.30 -8.65
CA TYR A 535 7.12 -3.01 -9.40
C TYR A 535 5.72 -2.36 -9.34
N THR A 536 5.50 -1.42 -8.44
CA THR A 536 4.14 -1.11 -7.98
C THR A 536 3.53 0.12 -8.65
N GLN A 537 4.34 1.07 -9.11
CA GLN A 537 3.91 2.39 -9.59
C GLN A 537 3.18 2.32 -10.93
N LEU A 538 3.40 1.27 -11.73
CA LEU A 538 2.75 1.03 -13.01
C LEU A 538 1.22 1.08 -12.88
N ALA A 539 0.67 0.23 -12.00
CA ALA A 539 -0.77 0.12 -11.75
C ALA A 539 -1.41 1.39 -11.15
N ASN A 540 -0.62 2.33 -10.63
CA ASN A 540 -1.12 3.63 -10.18
C ASN A 540 -1.32 4.59 -11.35
N LEU A 541 -0.32 4.67 -12.23
CA LEU A 541 -0.32 5.60 -13.36
C LEU A 541 -1.28 5.15 -14.47
N THR A 542 -1.28 3.86 -14.83
CA THR A 542 -2.29 3.26 -15.73
C THR A 542 -3.67 3.19 -15.07
N GLY A 543 -3.71 3.10 -13.74
CA GLY A 543 -4.91 2.95 -12.93
C GLY A 543 -5.42 1.51 -12.84
N GLU A 544 -4.74 0.54 -13.46
CA GLU A 544 -5.05 -0.89 -13.45
C GLU A 544 -5.13 -1.48 -12.04
N PRO A 545 -5.92 -2.52 -11.78
CA PRO A 545 -5.96 -3.18 -10.49
C PRO A 545 -4.66 -3.99 -10.26
N ALA A 546 -4.23 -4.12 -9.01
CA ALA A 546 -3.09 -4.94 -8.62
C ALA A 546 -3.28 -5.54 -7.21
N ILE A 547 -2.81 -6.75 -6.96
CA ILE A 547 -2.88 -7.41 -5.64
C ILE A 547 -1.52 -7.97 -5.24
N SER A 548 -1.11 -7.72 -3.99
CA SER A 548 0.03 -8.37 -3.34
C SER A 548 -0.47 -9.50 -2.45
N LEU A 549 0.15 -10.69 -2.57
CA LEU A 549 -0.22 -11.89 -1.82
C LEU A 549 0.96 -12.37 -0.95
N PRO A 550 0.72 -12.80 0.32
CA PRO A 550 1.76 -13.19 1.28
C PRO A 550 2.22 -14.65 1.09
N THR A 551 3.05 -14.90 0.07
CA THR A 551 3.38 -16.25 -0.41
C THR A 551 4.86 -16.65 -0.30
N PHE A 552 5.69 -15.87 0.42
CA PHE A 552 7.08 -16.24 0.68
C PHE A 552 7.65 -15.64 1.97
N ILE A 553 8.19 -16.49 2.86
CA ILE A 553 9.09 -16.08 3.95
C ILE A 553 10.54 -16.41 3.56
N SER A 554 11.45 -15.45 3.76
CA SER A 554 12.88 -15.63 3.48
C SER A 554 13.58 -16.54 4.50
N LYS A 555 14.77 -17.02 4.12
CA LYS A 555 15.68 -17.73 5.04
C LYS A 555 16.01 -16.98 6.35
N ASP A 556 15.81 -15.66 6.38
CA ASP A 556 16.09 -14.79 7.53
C ASP A 556 14.81 -14.40 8.30
N GLY A 557 13.66 -15.02 7.99
CA GLY A 557 12.39 -14.82 8.68
C GLY A 557 11.61 -13.56 8.26
N LEU A 558 11.92 -12.97 7.10
CA LEU A 558 11.26 -11.76 6.61
C LEU A 558 10.36 -12.05 5.39
N PRO A 559 9.14 -11.49 5.33
CA PRO A 559 8.21 -11.76 4.24
C PRO A 559 8.55 -11.05 2.93
N LEU A 560 8.04 -11.64 1.84
CA LEU A 560 8.08 -11.16 0.47
C LEU A 560 6.75 -11.53 -0.22
N GLY A 561 6.01 -10.50 -0.65
CA GLY A 561 4.82 -10.69 -1.46
C GLY A 561 5.12 -10.89 -2.95
N ILE A 562 4.25 -11.65 -3.62
CA ILE A 562 4.12 -11.64 -5.08
C ILE A 562 2.99 -10.70 -5.49
N GLN A 563 3.14 -10.01 -6.63
CA GLN A 563 2.15 -9.09 -7.18
C GLN A 563 1.57 -9.62 -8.50
N PHE A 564 0.24 -9.68 -8.58
CA PHE A 564 -0.49 -9.82 -9.84
C PHE A 564 -1.12 -8.49 -10.27
N ASN A 565 -0.93 -8.11 -11.54
CA ASN A 565 -1.68 -7.06 -12.23
C ASN A 565 -2.65 -7.69 -13.25
N ALA A 566 -3.76 -7.00 -13.52
CA ALA A 566 -4.70 -7.32 -14.61
C ALA A 566 -5.09 -6.04 -15.36
N ALA A 567 -5.82 -6.16 -16.48
CA ALA A 567 -6.33 -4.99 -17.20
C ALA A 567 -7.29 -4.12 -16.35
N LEU A 568 -7.40 -2.84 -16.70
CA LEU A 568 -8.27 -1.87 -16.03
C LEU A 568 -9.73 -2.36 -15.95
N ASN A 569 -10.30 -2.34 -14.74
CA ASN A 569 -11.62 -2.86 -14.34
C ASN A 569 -11.74 -4.40 -14.17
N ASN A 570 -10.69 -5.20 -14.42
CA ASN A 570 -10.71 -6.65 -14.18
C ASN A 570 -10.32 -7.01 -12.72
N ASP A 571 -10.75 -6.20 -11.76
CA ASP A 571 -10.52 -6.37 -10.32
C ASP A 571 -10.93 -7.76 -9.83
N GLN A 572 -12.07 -8.28 -10.31
CA GLN A 572 -12.60 -9.58 -9.92
C GLN A 572 -11.67 -10.75 -10.30
N LEU A 573 -10.90 -10.61 -11.39
CA LEU A 573 -9.91 -11.61 -11.79
C LEU A 573 -8.80 -11.72 -10.74
N LEU A 574 -8.34 -10.58 -10.22
CA LEU A 574 -7.33 -10.52 -9.15
C LEU A 574 -7.85 -11.09 -7.83
N LEU A 575 -9.12 -10.84 -7.50
CA LEU A 575 -9.75 -11.44 -6.32
C LEU A 575 -9.88 -12.98 -6.49
N THR A 576 -10.19 -13.49 -7.68
CA THR A 576 -10.23 -14.95 -7.91
C THR A 576 -8.86 -15.63 -7.90
N VAL A 577 -7.78 -15.01 -8.39
CA VAL A 577 -6.42 -15.59 -8.24
C VAL A 577 -5.93 -15.50 -6.80
N GLY A 578 -6.23 -14.42 -6.07
CA GLY A 578 -5.96 -14.34 -4.63
C GLY A 578 -6.66 -15.47 -3.86
N LYS A 579 -7.95 -15.70 -4.13
CA LYS A 579 -8.72 -16.78 -3.49
C LYS A 579 -8.28 -18.19 -3.91
N LEU A 580 -7.70 -18.37 -5.10
CA LEU A 580 -7.03 -19.62 -5.48
C LEU A 580 -5.82 -19.91 -4.58
N PHE A 581 -4.93 -18.92 -4.37
CA PHE A 581 -3.76 -19.09 -3.51
C PHE A 581 -4.18 -19.35 -2.05
N GLU A 582 -5.18 -18.63 -1.54
CA GLU A 582 -5.73 -18.85 -0.19
C GLU A 582 -6.33 -20.26 -0.02
N ASN A 583 -7.23 -20.66 -0.92
CA ASN A 583 -7.91 -21.97 -0.87
C ASN A 583 -6.96 -23.16 -1.11
N GLN A 584 -5.76 -22.92 -1.63
CA GLN A 584 -4.71 -23.93 -1.80
C GLN A 584 -3.60 -23.79 -0.76
N GLN A 585 -3.84 -23.06 0.33
CA GLN A 585 -2.92 -22.89 1.47
C GLN A 585 -1.53 -22.38 1.05
N GLN A 586 -1.47 -21.48 0.07
CA GLN A 586 -0.23 -20.87 -0.42
C GLN A 586 0.12 -19.55 0.30
N PHE A 587 -0.60 -19.20 1.37
CA PHE A 587 -0.27 -18.07 2.25
C PHE A 587 0.48 -18.56 3.50
N HIS A 588 1.41 -17.76 4.03
CA HIS A 588 2.21 -18.13 5.22
C HIS A 588 1.57 -17.79 6.58
N GLN A 589 0.29 -17.39 6.57
CA GLN A 589 -0.43 -17.08 7.80
C GLN A 589 -0.54 -18.32 8.71
N PRO A 590 -0.47 -18.14 10.05
CA PRO A 590 -0.44 -19.26 10.99
C PRO A 590 -1.70 -20.13 10.85
N GLU A 591 -1.50 -21.44 10.80
CA GLU A 591 -2.55 -22.40 10.46
C GLU A 591 -3.79 -22.24 11.36
N LYS A 592 -4.96 -22.16 10.72
CA LYS A 592 -6.23 -22.48 11.37
C LYS A 592 -6.26 -23.99 11.63
N ASN A 593 -5.58 -24.43 12.69
CA ASN A 593 -5.84 -25.74 13.28
C ASN A 593 -7.33 -25.80 13.62
N GLU A 594 -8.08 -26.55 12.82
CA GLU A 594 -9.43 -26.95 13.17
C GLU A 594 -9.36 -27.67 14.52
N SER A 595 -10.22 -27.28 15.47
CA SER A 595 -10.34 -28.01 16.72
C SER A 595 -10.80 -29.43 16.40
N GLU A 596 -10.06 -30.44 16.86
CA GLU A 596 -10.45 -31.84 16.68
C GLU A 596 -11.86 -32.07 17.24
N ASP A 597 -12.85 -32.17 16.34
CA ASP A 597 -14.23 -32.39 16.74
C ASP A 597 -14.33 -33.78 17.40
N SER A 598 -14.87 -33.80 18.61
CA SER A 598 -14.79 -34.94 19.54
C SER A 598 -15.78 -36.05 19.17
N SER A 599 -15.62 -36.59 17.96
CA SER A 599 -16.45 -37.65 17.42
C SER A 599 -16.39 -38.91 18.30
N SER A 600 -17.55 -39.25 18.85
CA SER A 600 -17.68 -40.27 19.89
C SER A 600 -17.50 -41.68 19.32
N THR A 601 -16.34 -42.28 19.60
CA THR A 601 -16.15 -43.72 19.39
C THR A 601 -16.87 -44.49 20.50
N PRO A 602 -17.78 -45.45 20.20
CA PRO A 602 -18.47 -46.21 21.22
C PRO A 602 -17.51 -47.07 22.06
N LEU A 603 -17.75 -47.12 23.36
CA LEU A 603 -17.22 -48.17 24.23
C LEU A 603 -17.87 -49.51 23.84
N ASP A 604 -17.04 -50.44 23.36
CA ASP A 604 -17.37 -51.87 23.38
C ASP A 604 -16.50 -52.57 24.46
N THR A 605 -17.05 -53.60 25.08
CA THR A 605 -16.46 -54.28 26.25
C THR A 605 -16.86 -55.76 26.26
N SER A 606 -16.00 -56.62 26.83
CA SER A 606 -15.99 -58.11 26.74
C SER A 606 -15.23 -58.65 25.50
N GLU A 607 -14.54 -59.81 25.54
CA GLU A 607 -14.20 -60.68 26.68
C GLU A 607 -12.93 -61.54 26.43
N THR A 608 -12.10 -61.68 27.47
CA THR A 608 -11.18 -62.79 27.85
C THR A 608 -10.37 -63.67 26.85
N SER A 609 -9.13 -63.97 27.30
CA SER A 609 -8.26 -65.14 27.04
C SER A 609 -7.52 -65.25 25.67
N ASP A 610 -6.35 -65.92 25.55
CA ASP A 610 -5.61 -66.74 26.52
C ASP A 610 -4.06 -66.77 26.33
N THR A 611 -3.33 -67.09 27.42
CA THR A 611 -1.95 -67.67 27.55
C THR A 611 -0.71 -67.27 26.70
N THR A 612 0.45 -67.26 27.39
CA THR A 612 1.84 -67.65 26.95
C THR A 612 2.64 -66.75 25.97
N ASP A 613 3.98 -66.59 26.07
CA ASP A 613 4.95 -67.08 27.09
C ASP A 613 6.23 -66.22 27.26
N THR A 614 6.93 -66.44 28.38
CA THR A 614 8.39 -66.29 28.68
C THR A 614 9.30 -65.19 28.07
N THR A 615 10.03 -64.52 28.98
CA THR A 615 11.49 -64.18 28.95
C THR A 615 12.02 -63.06 28.03
N ASP A 616 13.05 -62.27 28.42
CA ASP A 616 13.75 -62.20 29.72
C ASP A 616 14.33 -60.81 30.07
N THR A 617 14.92 -60.74 31.28
CA THR A 617 15.98 -59.82 31.76
C THR A 617 16.99 -59.35 30.70
N THR A 618 17.69 -58.22 30.81
CA THR A 618 17.97 -57.25 31.91
C THR A 618 18.32 -55.88 31.25
N ASP A 619 18.17 -54.72 31.88
CA ASP A 619 19.07 -54.12 32.90
C ASP A 619 20.56 -54.06 32.43
N THR A 620 21.35 -52.99 32.63
CA THR A 620 21.25 -51.85 33.56
C THR A 620 22.06 -50.63 33.02
N THR A 621 21.84 -49.42 33.56
CA THR A 621 22.77 -48.28 33.87
C THR A 621 24.17 -48.16 33.18
N ASP A 622 24.78 -46.97 32.97
CA ASP A 622 24.51 -45.62 33.48
C ASP A 622 25.19 -44.49 32.64
N THR A 623 25.07 -43.25 33.13
CA THR A 623 25.98 -42.08 33.04
C THR A 623 27.50 -42.36 32.84
N THR A 624 28.36 -41.42 32.39
CA THR A 624 28.39 -39.93 32.43
C THR A 624 29.23 -39.41 31.21
N ASP A 625 28.87 -38.32 30.50
CA ASP A 625 29.12 -36.88 30.79
C ASP A 625 30.53 -36.35 30.38
N THR A 626 30.66 -35.02 30.26
CA THR A 626 31.87 -34.20 30.02
C THR A 626 32.54 -34.21 28.63
N THR A 627 31.99 -33.35 27.75
CA THR A 627 32.67 -32.20 27.11
C THR A 627 34.10 -32.27 26.52
N SER A 628 34.28 -31.48 25.45
CA SER A 628 35.38 -30.50 25.22
C SER A 628 36.48 -30.77 24.16
N VAL A 629 36.44 -29.89 23.13
CA VAL A 629 37.59 -29.19 22.47
C VAL A 629 38.42 -29.91 21.40
N MET A 630 38.27 -29.39 20.17
CA MET A 630 39.24 -29.11 19.10
C MET A 630 40.48 -30.00 18.89
N SER A 631 40.68 -30.38 17.62
CA SER A 631 41.93 -30.08 16.90
C SER A 631 41.66 -29.95 15.40
N GLU A 632 42.31 -29.00 14.73
CA GLU A 632 42.38 -28.93 13.27
C GLU A 632 43.42 -29.93 12.74
N THR A 633 43.30 -30.38 11.49
CA THR A 633 44.50 -30.68 10.69
C THR A 633 44.20 -30.44 9.20
N HIS A 634 45.19 -29.88 8.50
CA HIS A 634 45.12 -29.48 7.09
C HIS A 634 45.99 -30.41 6.22
N VAL A 635 46.12 -30.12 4.91
CA VAL A 635 47.01 -30.79 3.93
C VAL A 635 46.54 -32.19 3.47
N SER A 636 46.64 -32.62 2.20
CA SER A 636 46.61 -31.95 0.88
C SER A 636 46.57 -33.02 -0.22
N SER A 637 45.85 -32.76 -1.31
CA SER A 637 46.12 -33.17 -2.72
C SER A 637 46.71 -34.55 -3.08
N ASP A 638 46.11 -35.19 -4.09
CA ASP A 638 46.78 -35.23 -5.42
C ASP A 638 45.78 -35.39 -6.59
N LYS A 639 46.28 -35.26 -7.83
CA LYS A 639 45.54 -35.12 -9.09
C LYS A 639 45.49 -36.40 -9.92
N LYS A 640 44.46 -36.54 -10.77
CA LYS A 640 44.68 -36.80 -12.22
C LYS A 640 43.50 -36.47 -13.14
N GLN A 641 43.85 -36.15 -14.38
CA GLN A 641 42.93 -35.89 -15.50
C GLN A 641 42.46 -37.21 -16.15
N ILE A 642 41.39 -37.15 -16.95
CA ILE A 642 41.38 -37.52 -18.38
C ILE A 642 40.09 -37.02 -19.06
N THR A 643 40.20 -36.63 -20.33
CA THR A 643 39.13 -36.22 -21.27
C THR A 643 39.59 -36.54 -22.70
N PRO A 644 38.73 -36.47 -23.73
CA PRO A 644 37.30 -36.81 -23.83
C PRO A 644 37.09 -37.87 -24.93
N SER A 645 35.84 -38.15 -25.36
CA SER A 645 35.60 -38.81 -26.66
C SER A 645 34.28 -38.38 -27.33
N LYS A 646 34.21 -38.53 -28.66
CA LYS A 646 33.06 -38.26 -29.53
C LYS A 646 32.57 -39.55 -30.17
N THR A 647 31.28 -39.65 -30.45
CA THR A 647 30.77 -40.32 -31.68
C THR A 647 29.49 -39.61 -32.16
N ALA A 648 29.19 -39.67 -33.45
CA ALA A 648 27.97 -39.12 -34.03
C ALA A 648 27.50 -39.93 -35.27
N SER A 649 26.19 -40.07 -35.45
CA SER A 649 25.52 -40.47 -36.70
C SER A 649 24.00 -40.26 -36.57
N SER A 650 23.16 -39.67 -37.44
CA SER A 650 23.20 -39.20 -38.85
C SER A 650 22.41 -40.04 -39.88
N SER A 651 21.14 -39.68 -40.11
CA SER A 651 20.36 -39.90 -41.36
C SER A 651 19.07 -39.04 -41.28
N THR A 652 18.65 -38.16 -42.21
CA THR A 652 18.37 -38.29 -43.68
C THR A 652 17.23 -39.29 -43.99
N ASN A 653 16.28 -39.09 -44.92
CA ASN A 653 15.94 -38.02 -45.91
C ASN A 653 14.47 -38.24 -46.41
N SER A 654 13.74 -37.36 -47.13
CA SER A 654 13.76 -35.89 -47.38
C SER A 654 12.61 -35.46 -48.33
N GLY A 655 11.97 -34.30 -48.11
CA GLY A 655 11.01 -33.66 -49.06
C GLY A 655 9.53 -34.08 -48.91
N SER A 656 8.54 -33.44 -49.57
CA SER A 656 8.57 -32.23 -50.41
C SER A 656 7.17 -31.57 -50.54
N SER A 657 7.14 -30.28 -50.86
CA SER A 657 6.09 -29.50 -51.57
C SER A 657 4.72 -30.15 -51.89
N ASN A 658 3.62 -29.48 -51.54
CA ASN A 658 2.93 -28.62 -52.54
C ASN A 658 1.88 -27.67 -51.94
N SER A 659 1.44 -26.69 -52.74
CA SER A 659 0.34 -25.75 -52.44
C SER A 659 -0.86 -25.98 -53.36
N THR A 660 -2.06 -25.52 -52.98
CA THR A 660 -2.88 -24.56 -53.78
C THR A 660 -4.24 -24.23 -53.15
N ASN A 661 -4.79 -23.10 -53.60
CA ASN A 661 -6.06 -22.48 -53.21
C ASN A 661 -7.32 -23.32 -53.47
N THR A 662 -8.36 -23.08 -52.66
CA THR A 662 -9.69 -22.70 -53.19
C THR A 662 -10.32 -21.62 -52.29
N ALA A 663 -11.30 -20.86 -52.80
CA ALA A 663 -11.85 -19.69 -52.11
C ALA A 663 -13.37 -19.51 -52.29
N LYS A 664 -13.95 -18.61 -51.46
CA LYS A 664 -15.32 -18.04 -51.50
C LYS A 664 -16.49 -18.96 -51.10
N GLN A 665 -17.33 -18.47 -50.19
CA GLN A 665 -18.60 -17.83 -50.57
C GLN A 665 -19.06 -16.78 -49.53
N LYS A 666 -19.97 -15.90 -49.93
CA LYS A 666 -20.65 -14.89 -49.09
C LYS A 666 -22.06 -15.33 -48.75
N ALA A 667 -22.62 -14.86 -47.64
CA ALA A 667 -24.05 -14.62 -47.50
C ALA A 667 -24.34 -13.44 -46.56
N ASP A 668 -25.16 -12.48 -47.00
CA ASP A 668 -25.71 -11.41 -46.16
C ASP A 668 -26.89 -11.90 -45.30
N LYS A 669 -27.10 -11.26 -44.13
CA LYS A 669 -28.34 -10.53 -43.80
C LYS A 669 -28.36 -9.90 -42.39
N GLN A 670 -28.58 -8.58 -42.34
CA GLN A 670 -29.35 -7.97 -41.22
C GLN A 670 -30.86 -8.26 -41.40
N PRO A 671 -31.68 -8.01 -40.37
CA PRO A 671 -32.61 -6.89 -40.54
C PRO A 671 -32.95 -6.04 -39.29
N LYS A 672 -32.85 -4.72 -39.48
CA LYS A 672 -33.78 -3.65 -39.05
C LYS A 672 -34.02 -3.33 -37.56
N LYS A 673 -33.94 -2.02 -37.27
CA LYS A 673 -34.47 -1.32 -36.09
C LYS A 673 -36.00 -1.44 -35.97
N LYS A 674 -36.50 -1.21 -34.75
CA LYS A 674 -37.78 -0.52 -34.47
C LYS A 674 -37.55 0.58 -33.41
N ALA A 675 -38.53 1.44 -33.17
CA ALA A 675 -38.42 2.62 -32.32
C ALA A 675 -39.63 2.76 -31.37
N ASP A 676 -39.60 3.84 -30.57
CA ASP A 676 -40.60 4.28 -29.57
C ASP A 676 -40.64 3.41 -28.30
N SER A 677 -40.81 3.95 -27.08
CA SER A 677 -41.34 5.27 -26.67
C SER A 677 -40.69 5.84 -25.39
N LEU A 678 -40.76 7.16 -25.20
CA LEU A 678 -40.47 7.86 -23.92
C LEU A 678 -41.54 7.58 -22.85
N PRO A 679 -41.19 7.78 -21.57
CA PRO A 679 -42.01 8.62 -20.69
C PRO A 679 -41.21 9.80 -20.10
N GLN A 680 -41.91 10.92 -19.85
CA GLN A 680 -41.43 12.00 -18.99
C GLN A 680 -42.04 11.85 -17.58
N THR A 681 -41.24 12.07 -16.54
CA THR A 681 -41.67 12.77 -15.32
C THR A 681 -40.46 13.50 -14.72
N ASN A 682 -40.72 14.59 -14.01
CA ASN A 682 -39.66 15.42 -13.43
C ASN A 682 -39.19 14.83 -12.10
N ASP A 683 -37.89 14.91 -11.83
CA ASP A 683 -37.39 15.21 -10.49
C ASP A 683 -36.12 16.07 -10.59
N THR A 684 -36.10 17.19 -9.87
CA THR A 684 -34.97 18.13 -9.87
C THR A 684 -33.97 17.75 -8.79
N GLN A 685 -33.03 16.86 -9.10
CA GLN A 685 -31.84 16.65 -8.27
C GLN A 685 -30.83 17.79 -8.50
N GLU A 686 -30.35 18.39 -7.42
CA GLU A 686 -29.23 19.34 -7.49
C GLU A 686 -27.93 18.58 -7.82
N VAL A 687 -27.25 18.98 -8.89
CA VAL A 687 -25.98 18.36 -9.31
C VAL A 687 -24.85 18.85 -8.38
N GLY A 688 -24.63 18.12 -7.30
CA GLY A 688 -23.54 18.37 -6.35
C GLY A 688 -22.17 18.19 -7.00
N LEU A 689 -21.41 19.29 -7.10
CA LEU A 689 -20.10 19.32 -7.73
C LEU A 689 -19.02 18.70 -6.80
N SER A 690 -18.60 17.46 -7.06
CA SER A 690 -17.50 16.81 -6.33
C SER A 690 -16.14 17.11 -7.00
N LEU A 691 -15.18 17.60 -6.23
CA LEU A 691 -13.86 18.01 -6.70
C LEU A 691 -12.72 17.27 -5.96
N PHE A 692 -11.74 16.81 -6.73
CA PHE A 692 -10.33 16.57 -6.38
C PHE A 692 -10.02 16.00 -4.98
N GLY A 693 -10.13 14.67 -4.85
CA GLY A 693 -9.28 13.91 -3.92
C GLY A 693 -7.84 13.86 -4.45
N GLY A 694 -6.94 14.67 -3.88
CA GLY A 694 -5.56 14.83 -4.35
C GLY A 694 -4.96 16.16 -3.88
N ILE A 695 -4.70 16.28 -2.57
CA ILE A 695 -4.21 17.47 -1.85
C ILE A 695 -4.77 18.81 -2.37
N THR A 696 -6.10 18.96 -2.41
CA THR A 696 -6.76 20.26 -2.62
C THR A 696 -7.99 20.39 -1.74
N VAL A 697 -7.85 21.04 -0.58
CA VAL A 697 -8.96 21.29 0.35
C VAL A 697 -9.07 22.79 0.65
N LEU A 698 -10.30 23.30 0.58
CA LEU A 698 -10.77 24.60 1.07
C LEU A 698 -10.48 25.89 0.25
N PHE A 699 -11.23 26.14 -0.83
CA PHE A 699 -11.38 27.49 -1.40
C PHE A 699 -12.78 27.82 -1.98
N THR A 700 -13.84 27.78 -1.17
CA THR A 700 -15.19 28.22 -1.62
C THR A 700 -16.08 28.93 -0.57
N PHE A 701 -15.56 29.53 0.51
CA PHE A 701 -16.45 30.14 1.53
C PHE A 701 -16.06 31.50 2.16
N ILE A 702 -15.10 32.27 1.61
CA ILE A 702 -14.78 33.64 2.09
C ILE A 702 -14.80 34.70 0.98
N LEU A 703 -15.92 34.82 0.25
CA LEU A 703 -16.20 35.98 -0.63
C LEU A 703 -17.62 36.54 -0.54
N LEU A 704 -18.58 35.83 0.09
CA LEU A 704 -19.99 36.23 0.13
C LEU A 704 -20.43 37.04 1.37
N LYS A 705 -19.53 37.28 2.34
CA LYS A 705 -19.86 37.95 3.62
C LYS A 705 -19.43 39.42 3.75
N GLN A 706 -18.99 40.07 2.66
CA GLN A 706 -18.72 41.52 2.61
C GLN A 706 -19.65 42.32 1.66
N ARG A 707 -20.81 41.75 1.28
CA ARG A 707 -21.87 42.47 0.53
C ARG A 707 -23.25 42.41 1.22
N LYS A 708 -23.27 42.75 2.52
CA LYS A 708 -24.48 43.19 3.25
C LYS A 708 -24.19 44.32 4.25
N ARG A 709 -23.74 45.45 3.71
CA ARG A 709 -24.16 46.80 4.10
C ARG A 709 -24.46 47.56 2.80
#